data_AF-A0A4U9VLB4-F1
#
_entry.id   AF-A0A4U9VLB4-F1
#
_cell.length_a   1.000
_cell.length_b   1.000
_cell.length_c   1.000
_cell.angle_alpha   90.00
_cell.angle_beta   90.00
_cell.angle_gamma   90.00
#
_symmetry.space_group_name_H-M   'P 1'
#
loop_
_entity.id
_entity.type
_entity.pdbx_description
1 polymer ?
#
loop_
_entity_poly.entity_id
_entity_poly.type
_entity_poly.pdbx_seq_one_letter_code
_entity_poly.pdbx_strand_id
1 'polypeptide(L)'
;MRRIPLLLLLLFTASFGVATARPDSSEMVKKAFHLAEQQYNLLYHNHKDLSRYPRSADPNGKTSFTAISDWTGGFWPGCLWYVFEYTGHDKWRDAALKWTNSLRDNQFNTNHHDIGFVMNCSYGNAYRLTGDTTFKAILIQSAKSLLTRFNPKVGAIKSWNSFASWDGKHTYTFPVIIDNMMNLELLFLASKLSGDPVYRDVAVRHAETTLKNQYRPDFSSYHVVNYDPETGKVLSRETAQGFADNSAWARGQAWGLYGFTVMYRETRDLRYLEAALKMADFYRRHPRLPADKVPLWDFDVDQPGHQPNWDYRKSDFSAIPRDASAAAVTASALLELVDYVQPDLQKAYLDLAGVILASLGSDRYSSKVGDNGYFILKHSVGSIPHKGEIDVPLVYADYYYLEALLRWNKRVNESEQRLMQQWKQMNARKAMALADFRQQKFGMFIHWGLYAIPAGIWNGQKIEELGSPSVAEWIQLVAKVPRATYADLADQFNPQDFDADEIVKMAKNAGMKYLVVTSKHHDGFAMYDSKVSTFNVVQATPFKRDVIQELYEACLRHGLDFGIYYSHNIDWRDGSDAQYAVTKAHNDLLDKKTDGFGANRWDPSPNSFAAYINDKAIPQVREIMQRFKKLKYIWFDMPGLMTAGQSLRFYKTVYELNPDVIVSERIGNGMGDYAIPGDNRIPTGNENFGKPWEAIGTFNHSWGYKSYDHDWKSIDELRYWLLEISSKGGNYMLNIGPDEKGQVAEQVKKNLGILGEWLTTSGEAIYGSVPWTIQHEGPTSIQITDTEQREREGFTADFTPSDFWFTQKQGFVYVLAMRSSADGRVTVRSLSSNKARVETVEILGAGHVKFNQDENGLHLRLPQKLRNSALGYSLRIKLAKAAASPMIK
;
A
#
# COMPACT_ATOMS: atom_id res chain seq x y z
N MET A 1 74.96 10.53 6.93
CA MET A 1 74.26 9.31 6.50
C MET A 1 73.19 8.94 7.52
N ARG A 2 71.93 8.78 7.07
CA ARG A 2 70.78 8.02 7.62
C ARG A 2 70.32 8.33 9.07
N ARG A 3 69.05 8.34 9.48
CA ARG A 3 67.67 8.27 8.92
C ARG A 3 66.77 8.32 10.18
N ILE A 4 65.70 9.13 10.24
CA ILE A 4 64.44 8.84 10.98
C ILE A 4 63.27 9.53 10.23
N PRO A 5 62.10 8.88 10.00
CA PRO A 5 60.95 9.46 9.31
C PRO A 5 59.94 10.13 10.26
N LEU A 6 59.29 11.18 9.76
CA LEU A 6 58.30 12.01 10.45
C LEU A 6 56.87 11.49 10.15
N LEU A 7 56.08 11.27 11.20
CA LEU A 7 54.64 10.99 11.13
C LEU A 7 53.87 12.28 10.80
N LEU A 8 53.06 12.26 9.75
CA LEU A 8 52.11 13.33 9.39
C LEU A 8 50.71 12.97 9.92
N LEU A 9 50.22 13.75 10.87
CA LEU A 9 48.84 13.71 11.37
C LEU A 9 47.97 14.56 10.44
N LEU A 10 47.10 13.93 9.65
CA LEU A 10 46.08 14.61 8.84
C LEU A 10 44.77 14.67 9.64
N LEU A 11 44.44 15.85 10.14
CA LEU A 11 43.12 16.20 10.70
C LEU A 11 42.11 16.31 9.54
N PHE A 12 41.30 15.26 9.33
CA PHE A 12 40.09 15.34 8.52
C PHE A 12 38.95 15.90 9.39
N THR A 13 38.61 17.17 9.18
CA THR A 13 37.35 17.74 9.67
C THR A 13 36.20 17.27 8.78
N ALA A 14 35.56 16.18 9.18
CA ALA A 14 34.33 15.71 8.54
C ALA A 14 33.20 16.72 8.79
N SER A 15 32.73 17.35 7.72
CA SER A 15 31.58 18.23 7.73
C SER A 15 30.32 17.38 7.95
N PHE A 16 29.70 17.48 9.13
CA PHE A 16 28.42 16.86 9.42
C PHE A 16 27.34 17.49 8.55
N GLY A 17 26.93 16.81 7.48
CA GLY A 17 25.70 17.12 6.76
C GLY A 17 24.51 16.71 7.61
N VAL A 18 23.77 17.70 8.12
CA VAL A 18 22.48 17.48 8.81
C VAL A 18 21.50 16.92 7.79
N ALA A 19 21.29 15.61 7.80
CA ALA A 19 20.20 14.97 7.08
C ALA A 19 18.91 15.25 7.85
N THR A 20 18.11 16.19 7.36
CA THR A 20 16.78 16.47 7.91
C THR A 20 15.85 15.28 7.63
N ALA A 21 15.35 14.65 8.70
CA ALA A 21 14.31 13.63 8.61
C ALA A 21 13.12 14.16 7.81
N ARG A 22 12.55 13.32 6.93
CA ARG A 22 11.24 13.66 6.34
C ARG A 22 10.19 13.56 7.45
N PRO A 23 9.35 14.59 7.62
CA PRO A 23 8.26 14.52 8.58
C PRO A 23 7.34 13.34 8.23
N ASP A 24 6.69 12.78 9.26
CA ASP A 24 5.59 11.85 9.06
C ASP A 24 4.58 12.49 8.09
N SER A 25 4.48 11.90 6.90
CA SER A 25 3.81 12.48 5.74
C SER A 25 2.32 12.73 5.99
N SER A 26 1.69 11.93 6.85
CA SER A 26 0.29 12.08 7.21
C SER A 26 0.10 13.20 8.25
N GLU A 27 0.98 13.25 9.26
CA GLU A 27 0.90 14.29 10.30
C GLU A 27 1.26 15.69 9.76
N MET A 28 2.21 15.79 8.82
CA MET A 28 2.53 17.07 8.15
C MET A 28 1.31 17.67 7.46
N VAL A 29 0.61 16.88 6.63
CA VAL A 29 -0.58 17.33 5.89
C VAL A 29 -1.69 17.70 6.87
N LYS A 30 -1.95 16.84 7.85
CA LYS A 30 -2.97 17.07 8.87
C LYS A 30 -2.72 18.34 9.68
N LYS A 31 -1.49 18.57 10.15
CA LYS A 31 -1.10 19.77 10.89
C LYS A 31 -1.34 21.04 10.05
N ALA A 32 -0.92 21.03 8.79
CA ALA A 32 -1.04 22.17 7.91
C ALA A 32 -2.51 22.52 7.59
N PHE A 33 -3.35 21.52 7.27
CA PHE A 33 -4.77 21.76 7.04
C PHE A 33 -5.54 22.14 8.31
N HIS A 34 -5.14 21.62 9.48
CA HIS A 34 -5.71 22.06 10.75
C HIS A 34 -5.42 23.54 11.03
N LEU A 35 -4.17 23.98 10.80
CA LEU A 35 -3.80 25.39 10.90
C LEU A 35 -4.57 26.25 9.89
N ALA A 36 -4.70 25.78 8.65
CA ALA A 36 -5.47 26.46 7.60
C ALA A 36 -6.93 26.67 8.04
N GLU A 37 -7.59 25.63 8.55
CA GLU A 37 -8.95 25.75 9.07
C GLU A 37 -9.05 26.79 10.19
N GLN A 38 -8.12 26.79 11.14
CA GLN A 38 -8.13 27.73 12.27
C GLN A 38 -7.92 29.18 11.80
N GLN A 39 -6.90 29.43 10.98
CA GLN A 39 -6.58 30.74 10.46
C GLN A 39 -7.70 31.28 9.56
N TYR A 40 -8.18 30.47 8.61
CA TYR A 40 -9.21 30.91 7.68
C TYR A 40 -10.57 31.04 8.34
N ASN A 41 -10.82 30.34 9.45
CA ASN A 41 -12.01 30.57 10.23
C ASN A 41 -11.96 31.98 10.83
N LEU A 42 -10.83 32.40 11.41
CA LEU A 42 -10.65 33.77 11.92
C LEU A 42 -10.77 34.82 10.81
N LEU A 43 -10.09 34.63 9.67
CA LEU A 43 -10.14 35.55 8.54
C LEU A 43 -11.55 35.68 7.97
N TYR A 44 -12.22 34.54 7.72
CA TYR A 44 -13.58 34.53 7.21
C TYR A 44 -14.56 35.17 8.19
N HIS A 45 -14.40 35.01 9.50
CA HIS A 45 -15.25 35.64 10.50
C HIS A 45 -15.05 37.16 10.57
N ASN A 46 -13.79 37.60 10.55
CA ASN A 46 -13.43 39.01 10.73
C ASN A 46 -13.57 39.86 9.46
N HIS A 47 -13.70 39.24 8.28
CA HIS A 47 -13.83 39.95 7.01
C HIS A 47 -14.94 39.39 6.13
N LYS A 48 -15.95 40.22 5.83
CA LYS A 48 -17.14 39.85 5.04
C LYS A 48 -17.35 40.70 3.78
N ASP A 49 -16.52 41.72 3.56
CA ASP A 49 -16.63 42.61 2.40
C ASP A 49 -16.09 41.93 1.14
N LEU A 50 -17.00 41.50 0.28
CA LEU A 50 -16.71 40.77 -0.97
C LEU A 50 -16.08 41.64 -2.07
N SER A 51 -15.92 42.95 -1.85
CA SER A 51 -15.18 43.83 -2.76
C SER A 51 -13.68 43.90 -2.45
N ARG A 52 -13.27 43.38 -1.29
CA ARG A 52 -11.90 43.45 -0.76
C ARG A 52 -11.33 42.05 -0.52
N TYR A 53 -10.35 41.63 -1.30
CA TYR A 53 -9.79 40.27 -1.26
C TYR A 53 -8.52 40.23 -0.43
N PRO A 54 -8.36 39.26 0.50
CA PRO A 54 -7.14 39.08 1.25
C PRO A 54 -5.94 38.87 0.31
N ARG A 55 -4.85 39.59 0.57
CA ARG A 55 -3.65 39.53 -0.28
C ARG A 55 -2.38 39.21 0.52
N SER A 56 -2.16 39.94 1.61
CA SER A 56 -0.95 39.87 2.43
C SER A 56 -1.24 40.38 3.85
N ALA A 57 -0.21 40.74 4.62
CA ALA A 57 -0.32 41.43 5.90
C ALA A 57 0.34 42.82 5.81
N ASP A 58 -0.20 43.78 6.56
CA ASP A 58 0.40 45.10 6.77
C ASP A 58 1.56 45.03 7.78
N PRO A 59 2.35 46.11 7.96
CA PRO A 59 3.45 46.13 8.93
C PRO A 59 3.04 45.90 10.39
N ASN A 60 1.74 45.99 10.73
CA ASN A 60 1.21 45.69 12.06
C ASN A 60 0.72 44.24 12.18
N GLY A 61 0.93 43.41 11.13
CA GLY A 61 0.51 42.02 11.09
C GLY A 61 -0.98 41.81 10.83
N LYS A 62 -1.73 42.85 10.43
CA LYS A 62 -3.16 42.73 10.06
C LYS A 62 -3.30 42.37 8.59
N THR A 63 -4.36 41.65 8.23
CA THR A 63 -4.65 41.32 6.83
C THR A 63 -4.77 42.59 5.98
N SER A 64 -4.01 42.64 4.89
CA SER A 64 -4.14 43.63 3.83
C SER A 64 -4.98 43.07 2.69
N PHE A 65 -5.71 43.97 2.02
CA PHE A 65 -6.71 43.61 1.02
C PHE A 65 -6.47 44.36 -0.29
N THR A 66 -6.87 43.73 -1.39
CA THR A 66 -6.90 44.35 -2.72
C THR A 66 -8.32 44.39 -3.28
N ALA A 67 -8.53 45.16 -4.34
CA ALA A 67 -9.81 45.25 -5.04
C ALA A 67 -10.11 43.98 -5.84
N ILE A 68 -11.38 43.78 -6.19
CA ILE A 68 -11.83 42.61 -6.95
C ILE A 68 -11.19 42.44 -8.34
N SER A 69 -10.70 43.53 -8.93
CA SER A 69 -10.04 43.54 -10.24
C SER A 69 -8.56 43.19 -10.19
N ASP A 70 -8.00 42.96 -9.00
CA ASP A 70 -6.60 42.61 -8.83
C ASP A 70 -6.32 41.16 -9.25
N TRP A 71 -5.12 40.93 -9.77
CA TRP A 71 -4.69 39.62 -10.26
C TRP A 71 -4.68 38.53 -9.17
N THR A 72 -4.55 38.89 -7.89
CA THR A 72 -4.54 37.90 -6.79
C THR A 72 -5.94 37.46 -6.34
N GLY A 73 -7.02 38.03 -6.89
CA GLY A 73 -8.39 37.82 -6.40
C GLY A 73 -8.86 36.36 -6.37
N GLY A 74 -8.33 35.51 -7.26
CA GLY A 74 -8.71 34.10 -7.36
C GLY A 74 -8.14 33.18 -6.28
N PHE A 75 -7.04 33.57 -5.62
CA PHE A 75 -6.33 32.67 -4.71
C PHE A 75 -7.06 32.47 -3.38
N TRP A 76 -7.68 33.51 -2.81
CA TRP A 76 -8.43 33.39 -1.56
C TRP A 76 -9.59 32.37 -1.64
N PRO A 77 -10.56 32.50 -2.57
CA PRO A 77 -11.57 31.46 -2.76
C PRO A 77 -10.94 30.10 -3.13
N GLY A 78 -9.81 30.12 -3.84
CA GLY A 78 -9.02 28.91 -4.13
C GLY A 78 -8.52 28.18 -2.88
N CYS A 79 -7.99 28.89 -1.89
CA CYS A 79 -7.57 28.31 -0.60
C CYS A 79 -8.75 27.65 0.10
N LEU A 80 -9.93 28.31 0.11
CA LEU A 80 -11.14 27.76 0.71
C LEU A 80 -11.60 26.48 -0.01
N TRP A 81 -11.48 26.43 -1.34
CA TRP A 81 -11.77 25.22 -2.11
C TRP A 81 -10.83 24.06 -1.75
N TYR A 82 -9.53 24.30 -1.56
CA TYR A 82 -8.60 23.25 -1.16
C TYR A 82 -8.84 22.77 0.29
N VAL A 83 -9.22 23.67 1.20
CA VAL A 83 -9.64 23.25 2.55
C VAL A 83 -10.91 22.40 2.48
N PHE A 84 -11.88 22.74 1.62
CA PHE A 84 -13.05 21.89 1.39
C PHE A 84 -12.66 20.53 0.80
N GLU A 85 -11.81 20.48 -0.22
CA GLU A 85 -11.35 19.23 -0.84
C GLU A 85 -10.68 18.28 0.16
N TYR A 86 -9.89 18.82 1.09
CA TYR A 86 -9.25 18.02 2.13
C TYR A 86 -10.24 17.55 3.22
N THR A 87 -11.11 18.44 3.69
CA THR A 87 -11.94 18.20 4.89
C THR A 87 -13.31 17.58 4.60
N GLY A 88 -13.87 17.84 3.41
CA GLY A 88 -15.26 17.54 3.08
C GLY A 88 -16.29 18.38 3.83
N HIS A 89 -15.89 19.40 4.60
CA HIS A 89 -16.83 20.19 5.40
C HIS A 89 -17.57 21.24 4.55
N ASP A 90 -18.90 21.11 4.45
CA ASP A 90 -19.79 22.00 3.68
C ASP A 90 -19.62 23.50 3.98
N LYS A 91 -19.28 23.87 5.21
CA LYS A 91 -19.00 25.29 5.57
C LYS A 91 -17.93 25.92 4.69
N TRP A 92 -16.92 25.14 4.28
CA TRP A 92 -15.82 25.61 3.44
C TRP A 92 -16.23 25.68 1.97
N ARG A 93 -17.02 24.70 1.48
CA ARG A 93 -17.65 24.77 0.16
C ARG A 93 -18.48 26.03 0.01
N ASP A 94 -19.34 26.31 0.99
CA ASP A 94 -20.28 27.44 0.92
C ASP A 94 -19.55 28.78 1.01
N ALA A 95 -18.52 28.89 1.85
CA ALA A 95 -17.64 30.05 1.90
C ALA A 95 -16.86 30.25 0.58
N ALA A 96 -16.26 29.19 0.04
CA ALA A 96 -15.52 29.22 -1.21
C ALA A 96 -16.43 29.65 -2.38
N LEU A 97 -17.64 29.10 -2.46
CA LEU A 97 -18.63 29.44 -3.47
C LEU A 97 -19.07 30.90 -3.37
N LYS A 98 -19.28 31.42 -2.16
CA LYS A 98 -19.64 32.83 -1.93
C LYS A 98 -18.58 33.79 -2.49
N TRP A 99 -17.31 33.57 -2.16
CA TRP A 99 -16.19 34.39 -2.63
C TRP A 99 -15.88 34.19 -4.12
N THR A 100 -16.06 32.97 -4.64
CA THR A 100 -15.93 32.69 -6.08
C THR A 100 -16.99 33.44 -6.88
N ASN A 101 -18.25 33.43 -6.43
CA ASN A 101 -19.34 34.08 -7.14
C ASN A 101 -19.21 35.61 -7.21
N SER A 102 -18.60 36.25 -6.20
CA SER A 102 -18.34 37.70 -6.28
C SER A 102 -17.37 38.06 -7.41
N LEU A 103 -16.48 37.15 -7.84
CA LEU A 103 -15.55 37.39 -8.95
C LEU A 103 -16.21 37.32 -10.34
N ARG A 104 -17.52 37.06 -10.44
CA ARG A 104 -18.22 36.79 -11.71
C ARG A 104 -17.90 37.79 -12.83
N ASP A 105 -17.85 39.08 -12.51
CA ASP A 105 -17.68 40.13 -13.53
C ASP A 105 -16.26 40.18 -14.11
N ASN A 106 -15.27 39.57 -13.44
CA ASN A 106 -13.93 39.43 -14.00
C ASN A 106 -13.91 38.58 -15.27
N GLN A 107 -14.93 37.77 -15.57
CA GLN A 107 -15.00 37.05 -16.85
C GLN A 107 -14.90 37.95 -18.08
N PHE A 108 -15.19 39.26 -17.95
CA PHE A 108 -15.08 40.28 -19.00
C PHE A 108 -13.80 41.13 -18.91
N ASN A 109 -12.92 40.87 -17.96
CA ASN A 109 -11.70 41.65 -17.75
C ASN A 109 -10.64 41.30 -18.82
N THR A 110 -10.31 42.27 -19.66
CA THR A 110 -9.32 42.17 -20.74
C THR A 110 -8.04 42.96 -20.46
N ASN A 111 -7.93 43.57 -19.28
CA ASN A 111 -6.88 44.55 -18.96
C ASN A 111 -5.51 43.91 -18.73
N HIS A 112 -5.45 42.64 -18.29
CA HIS A 112 -4.22 41.92 -18.00
C HIS A 112 -4.37 40.41 -18.25
N HIS A 113 -3.24 39.72 -18.33
CA HIS A 113 -3.17 38.29 -18.62
C HIS A 113 -3.56 37.40 -17.43
N ASP A 114 -3.41 37.90 -16.19
CA ASP A 114 -3.66 37.14 -14.96
C ASP A 114 -5.13 36.75 -14.72
N ILE A 115 -6.02 37.01 -15.68
CA ILE A 115 -7.40 36.52 -15.60
C ILE A 115 -7.45 34.99 -15.49
N GLY A 116 -6.42 34.28 -15.97
CA GLY A 116 -6.23 32.86 -15.73
C GLY A 116 -6.14 32.53 -14.23
N PHE A 117 -5.29 33.23 -13.47
CA PHE A 117 -5.25 33.07 -12.00
C PHE A 117 -6.58 33.41 -11.34
N VAL A 118 -7.16 34.57 -11.67
CA VAL A 118 -8.39 35.04 -11.02
C VAL A 118 -9.52 34.03 -11.20
N MET A 119 -9.69 33.49 -12.41
CA MET A 119 -10.84 32.67 -12.76
C MET A 119 -10.57 31.17 -12.61
N ASN A 120 -9.39 30.68 -12.96
CA ASN A 120 -9.09 29.24 -12.88
C ASN A 120 -8.83 28.78 -11.44
N CYS A 121 -8.16 29.58 -10.60
CA CYS A 121 -7.95 29.23 -9.19
C CYS A 121 -9.25 29.23 -8.37
N SER A 122 -10.26 30.01 -8.81
CA SER A 122 -11.58 30.11 -8.18
C SER A 122 -12.62 29.23 -8.88
N TYR A 123 -13.19 29.69 -10.00
CA TYR A 123 -14.21 28.97 -10.78
C TYR A 123 -13.70 27.65 -11.36
N GLY A 124 -12.42 27.54 -11.72
CA GLY A 124 -11.85 26.27 -12.20
C GLY A 124 -11.89 25.19 -11.10
N ASN A 125 -11.51 25.55 -9.88
CA ASN A 125 -11.65 24.68 -8.71
C ASN A 125 -13.12 24.41 -8.34
N ALA A 126 -13.99 25.42 -8.38
CA ALA A 126 -15.42 25.24 -8.15
C ALA A 126 -16.02 24.22 -9.12
N TYR A 127 -15.74 24.35 -10.42
CA TYR A 127 -16.17 23.40 -11.45
C TYR A 127 -15.62 21.99 -11.20
N ARG A 128 -14.31 21.88 -10.92
CA ARG A 128 -13.63 20.60 -10.66
C ARG A 128 -14.24 19.84 -9.48
N LEU A 129 -14.56 20.54 -8.39
CA LEU A 129 -14.98 19.92 -7.13
C LEU A 129 -16.50 19.70 -7.02
N THR A 130 -17.30 20.54 -7.67
CA THR A 130 -18.77 20.44 -7.60
C THR A 130 -19.40 19.78 -8.81
N GLY A 131 -18.73 19.79 -9.96
CA GLY A 131 -19.31 19.38 -11.24
C GLY A 131 -20.41 20.32 -11.75
N ASP A 132 -20.64 21.47 -11.12
CA ASP A 132 -21.70 22.41 -11.50
C ASP A 132 -21.39 23.03 -12.87
N THR A 133 -22.19 22.61 -13.85
CA THR A 133 -22.01 23.01 -15.24
C THR A 133 -22.34 24.47 -15.53
N THR A 134 -22.97 25.20 -14.60
CA THR A 134 -23.25 26.63 -14.75
C THR A 134 -21.98 27.48 -14.83
N PHE A 135 -20.87 27.00 -14.25
CA PHE A 135 -19.57 27.68 -14.33
C PHE A 135 -18.89 27.59 -15.70
N LYS A 136 -19.32 26.67 -16.58
CA LYS A 136 -18.69 26.47 -17.90
C LYS A 136 -18.70 27.74 -18.74
N ALA A 137 -19.85 28.41 -18.81
CA ALA A 137 -20.00 29.63 -19.60
C ALA A 137 -19.07 30.75 -19.10
N ILE A 138 -18.91 30.86 -17.77
CA ILE A 138 -18.02 31.84 -17.14
C ILE A 138 -16.56 31.55 -17.52
N LEU A 139 -16.10 30.31 -17.34
CA LEU A 139 -14.72 29.91 -17.67
C LEU A 139 -14.39 30.10 -19.16
N ILE A 140 -15.31 29.74 -20.06
CA ILE A 140 -15.14 29.97 -21.50
C ILE A 140 -15.09 31.48 -21.80
N GLN A 141 -15.94 32.29 -21.18
CA GLN A 141 -15.93 33.74 -21.37
C GLN A 141 -14.64 34.37 -20.85
N SER A 142 -14.14 33.95 -19.68
CA SER A 142 -12.83 34.37 -19.16
C SER A 142 -11.69 34.04 -20.13
N ALA A 143 -11.70 32.84 -20.73
CA ALA A 143 -10.72 32.45 -21.72
C ALA A 143 -10.82 33.32 -22.99
N LYS A 144 -12.03 33.68 -23.45
CA LYS A 144 -12.22 34.64 -24.54
C LYS A 144 -11.61 35.99 -24.21
N SER A 145 -11.81 36.48 -22.99
CA SER A 145 -11.21 37.74 -22.54
C SER A 145 -9.68 37.67 -22.54
N LEU A 146 -9.09 36.55 -22.09
CA LEU A 146 -7.64 36.31 -22.18
C LEU A 146 -7.14 36.31 -23.63
N LEU A 147 -7.87 35.68 -24.56
CA LEU A 147 -7.50 35.61 -25.98
C LEU A 147 -7.43 36.99 -26.65
N THR A 148 -8.17 38.00 -26.18
CA THR A 148 -8.09 39.36 -26.73
C THR A 148 -6.68 39.97 -26.64
N ARG A 149 -5.83 39.42 -25.76
CA ARG A 149 -4.45 39.86 -25.55
C ARG A 149 -3.43 39.08 -26.39
N PHE A 150 -3.86 38.07 -27.16
CA PHE A 150 -2.99 37.31 -28.05
C PHE A 150 -2.69 38.11 -29.32
N ASN A 151 -1.40 38.17 -29.70
CA ASN A 151 -0.99 38.70 -31.00
C ASN A 151 -0.40 37.56 -31.84
N PRO A 152 -0.99 37.22 -33.01
CA PRO A 152 -0.53 36.10 -33.84
C PRO A 152 0.85 36.32 -34.48
N LYS A 153 1.27 37.57 -34.70
CA LYS A 153 2.61 37.89 -35.23
C LYS A 153 3.70 37.66 -34.19
N VAL A 154 3.44 38.07 -32.95
CA VAL A 154 4.33 37.79 -31.81
C VAL A 154 4.27 36.31 -31.43
N GLY A 155 3.09 35.70 -31.54
CA GLY A 155 2.83 34.33 -31.10
C GLY A 155 2.62 34.22 -29.58
N ALA A 156 2.36 35.33 -28.88
CA ALA A 156 2.22 35.33 -27.42
C ALA A 156 1.05 36.22 -26.96
N ILE A 157 0.72 36.06 -25.67
CA ILE A 157 -0.33 36.81 -24.96
C ILE A 157 0.37 37.95 -24.22
N LYS A 158 -0.08 39.18 -24.43
CA LYS A 158 0.54 40.37 -23.82
C LYS A 158 0.29 40.42 -22.32
N SER A 159 1.32 40.59 -21.50
CA SER A 159 1.17 40.62 -20.04
C SER A 159 0.56 41.93 -19.55
N TRP A 160 1.15 43.05 -19.97
CA TRP A 160 0.76 44.41 -19.56
C TRP A 160 0.47 45.29 -20.77
N ASN A 161 -0.25 46.40 -20.54
CA ASN A 161 -0.38 47.43 -21.58
C ASN A 161 0.96 48.17 -21.74
N SER A 162 1.10 49.01 -22.76
CA SER A 162 2.39 49.65 -23.02
C SER A 162 2.73 50.71 -21.98
N PHE A 163 3.96 50.68 -21.44
CA PHE A 163 4.47 51.65 -20.47
C PHE A 163 6.00 51.78 -20.57
N ALA A 164 6.58 52.81 -19.95
CA ALA A 164 8.03 53.01 -19.92
C ALA A 164 8.72 51.87 -19.14
N SER A 165 9.86 51.37 -19.62
CA SER A 165 10.66 50.38 -18.88
C SER A 165 11.04 50.92 -17.51
N TRP A 166 11.26 50.03 -16.54
CA TRP A 166 11.52 50.44 -15.15
C TRP A 166 12.84 51.20 -14.97
N ASP A 167 13.80 50.98 -15.88
CA ASP A 167 15.04 51.75 -15.96
C ASP A 167 14.90 53.06 -16.77
N GLY A 168 13.71 53.34 -17.30
CA GLY A 168 13.38 54.53 -18.09
C GLY A 168 14.01 54.59 -19.48
N LYS A 169 14.71 53.55 -19.94
CA LYS A 169 15.51 53.61 -21.18
C LYS A 169 14.72 53.36 -22.46
N HIS A 170 13.58 52.68 -22.40
CA HIS A 170 12.75 52.40 -23.57
C HIS A 170 11.28 52.16 -23.18
N THR A 171 10.44 51.78 -24.13
CA THR A 171 9.02 51.47 -23.89
C THR A 171 8.79 49.98 -24.03
N TYR A 172 8.13 49.37 -23.04
CA TYR A 172 7.55 48.05 -23.21
C TYR A 172 6.33 48.14 -24.11
N THR A 173 6.48 47.75 -25.37
CA THR A 173 5.43 47.81 -26.40
C THR A 173 4.55 46.58 -26.34
N PHE A 174 5.16 45.40 -26.25
CA PHE A 174 4.49 44.12 -26.06
C PHE A 174 5.28 43.27 -25.05
N PRO A 175 5.21 43.59 -23.74
CA PRO A 175 5.89 42.80 -22.72
C PRO A 175 5.16 41.47 -22.50
N VAL A 176 5.94 40.38 -22.47
CA VAL A 176 5.49 39.04 -22.05
C VAL A 176 6.35 38.61 -20.88
N ILE A 177 5.71 38.19 -19.79
CA ILE A 177 6.37 37.64 -18.61
C ILE A 177 6.20 36.14 -18.49
N ILE A 178 7.12 35.48 -17.78
CA ILE A 178 7.08 34.02 -17.61
C ILE A 178 5.81 33.54 -16.89
N ASP A 179 5.21 34.38 -16.05
CA ASP A 179 3.97 34.16 -15.30
C ASP A 179 2.78 33.85 -16.22
N ASN A 180 2.82 34.31 -17.49
CA ASN A 180 1.82 33.95 -18.49
C ASN A 180 1.63 32.45 -18.66
N MET A 181 2.69 31.66 -18.44
CA MET A 181 2.63 30.20 -18.54
C MET A 181 1.57 29.60 -17.62
N MET A 182 1.32 30.22 -16.46
CA MET A 182 0.31 29.77 -15.49
C MET A 182 -1.12 29.99 -16.00
N ASN A 183 -1.31 31.01 -16.83
CA ASN A 183 -2.62 31.40 -17.33
C ASN A 183 -3.10 30.55 -18.52
N LEU A 184 -2.21 29.75 -19.11
CA LEU A 184 -2.52 28.90 -20.26
C LEU A 184 -3.45 27.73 -19.90
N GLU A 185 -3.46 27.30 -18.63
CA GLU A 185 -4.34 26.23 -18.17
C GLU A 185 -5.83 26.56 -18.38
N LEU A 186 -6.21 27.83 -18.20
CA LEU A 186 -7.57 28.30 -18.48
C LEU A 186 -7.95 28.10 -19.96
N LEU A 187 -7.01 28.32 -20.88
CA LEU A 187 -7.25 28.13 -22.30
C LEU A 187 -7.44 26.65 -22.65
N PHE A 188 -6.64 25.74 -22.09
CA PHE A 188 -6.87 24.30 -22.27
C PHE A 188 -8.22 23.86 -21.68
N LEU A 189 -8.57 24.36 -20.50
CA LEU A 189 -9.87 24.09 -19.90
C LEU A 189 -11.01 24.59 -20.80
N ALA A 190 -10.94 25.81 -21.31
CA ALA A 190 -11.93 26.36 -22.22
C ALA A 190 -12.03 25.57 -23.53
N SER A 191 -10.91 25.12 -24.10
CA SER A 191 -10.92 24.25 -25.29
C SER A 191 -11.67 22.95 -25.02
N LYS A 192 -11.40 22.28 -23.90
CA LYS A 192 -12.12 21.05 -23.49
C LYS A 192 -13.61 21.29 -23.26
N LEU A 193 -13.97 22.42 -22.64
CA LEU A 193 -15.35 22.73 -22.30
C LEU A 193 -16.19 23.16 -23.50
N SER A 194 -15.59 23.85 -24.47
CA SER A 194 -16.29 24.39 -25.64
C SER A 194 -16.17 23.51 -26.88
N GLY A 195 -15.14 22.66 -26.97
CA GLY A 195 -14.76 21.94 -28.19
C GLY A 195 -14.01 22.81 -29.21
N ASP A 196 -13.78 24.09 -28.93
CA ASP A 196 -13.09 25.01 -29.84
C ASP A 196 -11.56 24.88 -29.70
N PRO A 197 -10.83 24.53 -30.78
CA PRO A 197 -9.39 24.35 -30.73
C PRO A 197 -8.63 25.67 -30.57
N VAL A 198 -9.22 26.84 -30.84
CA VAL A 198 -8.51 28.13 -30.84
C VAL A 198 -7.79 28.40 -29.51
N TYR A 199 -8.42 28.05 -28.38
CA TYR A 199 -7.82 28.25 -27.07
C TYR A 199 -6.57 27.38 -26.88
N ARG A 200 -6.65 26.11 -27.30
CA ARG A 200 -5.51 25.18 -27.27
C ARG A 200 -4.38 25.66 -28.16
N ASP A 201 -4.69 26.08 -29.38
CA ASP A 201 -3.70 26.47 -30.38
C ASP A 201 -2.94 27.74 -29.95
N VAL A 202 -3.66 28.70 -29.34
CA VAL A 202 -3.04 29.90 -28.76
C VAL A 202 -2.17 29.55 -27.56
N ALA A 203 -2.61 28.65 -26.67
CA ALA A 203 -1.80 28.21 -25.54
C ALA A 203 -0.50 27.55 -25.99
N VAL A 204 -0.58 26.66 -26.99
CA VAL A 204 0.58 26.02 -27.61
C VAL A 204 1.50 27.06 -28.23
N ARG A 205 0.97 27.98 -29.05
CA ARG A 205 1.78 29.01 -29.71
C ARG A 205 2.49 29.93 -28.71
N HIS A 206 1.81 30.28 -27.61
CA HIS A 206 2.40 31.04 -26.51
C HIS A 206 3.58 30.29 -25.90
N ALA A 207 3.37 29.03 -25.50
CA ALA A 207 4.40 28.22 -24.86
C ALA A 207 5.62 28.00 -25.78
N GLU A 208 5.42 27.83 -27.08
CA GLU A 208 6.51 27.73 -28.07
C GLU A 208 7.32 29.04 -28.16
N THR A 209 6.63 30.18 -28.15
CA THR A 209 7.27 31.51 -28.18
C THR A 209 8.05 31.76 -26.89
N THR A 210 7.50 31.39 -25.74
CA THR A 210 8.17 31.42 -24.44
C THR A 210 9.41 30.51 -24.43
N LEU A 211 9.27 29.26 -24.88
CA LEU A 211 10.38 28.30 -24.93
C LEU A 211 11.53 28.82 -25.78
N LYS A 212 11.23 29.50 -26.90
CA LYS A 212 12.22 30.07 -27.80
C LYS A 212 12.95 31.28 -27.22
N ASN A 213 12.26 32.15 -26.48
CA ASN A 213 12.76 33.50 -26.21
C ASN A 213 12.97 33.85 -24.74
N GLN A 214 12.26 33.22 -23.80
CA GLN A 214 12.32 33.51 -22.36
C GLN A 214 13.31 32.61 -21.60
N TYR A 215 13.82 31.54 -22.22
CA TYR A 215 14.83 30.67 -21.62
C TYR A 215 16.25 31.15 -21.88
N ARG A 216 17.09 31.04 -20.85
CA ARG A 216 18.55 31.11 -20.97
C ARG A 216 19.13 29.72 -21.23
N PRO A 217 20.39 29.61 -21.70
CA PRO A 217 21.03 28.31 -21.95
C PRO A 217 21.09 27.36 -20.74
N ASP A 218 21.09 27.92 -19.52
CA ASP A 218 21.10 27.17 -18.25
C ASP A 218 19.68 26.80 -17.74
N PHE A 219 18.65 27.12 -18.52
CA PHE A 219 17.23 26.92 -18.19
C PHE A 219 16.71 27.76 -17.01
N SER A 220 17.44 28.80 -16.61
CA SER A 220 16.82 29.93 -15.92
C SER A 220 15.96 30.75 -16.89
N SER A 221 14.91 31.40 -16.40
CA SER A 221 14.05 32.27 -17.21
C SER A 221 14.41 33.75 -17.07
N TYR A 222 14.39 34.49 -18.18
CA TYR A 222 14.13 35.92 -18.14
C TYR A 222 12.74 36.17 -17.59
N HIS A 223 12.58 37.18 -16.75
CA HIS A 223 11.26 37.54 -16.26
C HIS A 223 10.45 38.19 -17.39
N VAL A 224 10.99 39.22 -18.06
CA VAL A 224 10.29 39.98 -19.11
C VAL A 224 10.99 39.80 -20.46
N VAL A 225 10.22 39.57 -21.52
CA VAL A 225 10.69 39.72 -22.91
C VAL A 225 9.75 40.66 -23.64
N ASN A 226 10.29 41.74 -24.18
CA ASN A 226 9.54 42.74 -24.93
C ASN A 226 9.65 42.45 -26.43
N TYR A 227 8.53 42.52 -27.13
CA TYR A 227 8.45 42.25 -28.56
C TYR A 227 7.98 43.46 -29.36
N ASP A 228 8.40 43.50 -30.62
CA ASP A 228 7.77 44.33 -31.64
C ASP A 228 6.42 43.69 -32.03
N PRO A 229 5.27 44.36 -31.79
CA PRO A 229 3.96 43.80 -32.10
C PRO A 229 3.68 43.61 -33.60
N GLU A 230 4.44 44.29 -34.48
CA GLU A 230 4.28 44.22 -35.93
C GLU A 230 5.14 43.15 -36.59
N THR A 231 6.29 42.83 -36.01
CA THR A 231 7.25 41.88 -36.60
C THR A 231 7.45 40.61 -35.77
N GLY A 232 7.07 40.60 -34.49
CA GLY A 232 7.36 39.51 -33.56
C GLY A 232 8.82 39.43 -33.12
N LYS A 233 9.66 40.41 -33.49
CA LYS A 233 11.08 40.44 -33.11
C LYS A 233 11.22 40.75 -31.61
N VAL A 234 12.13 40.03 -30.94
CA VAL A 234 12.54 40.36 -29.57
C VAL A 234 13.28 41.69 -29.57
N LEU A 235 12.78 42.66 -28.80
CA LEU A 235 13.37 43.98 -28.60
C LEU A 235 14.33 43.97 -27.42
N SER A 236 13.95 43.33 -26.31
CA SER A 236 14.75 43.26 -25.10
C SER A 236 14.36 42.09 -24.20
N ARG A 237 15.27 41.74 -23.27
CA ARG A 237 15.09 40.69 -22.26
C ARG A 237 15.55 41.21 -20.91
N GLU A 238 14.65 41.25 -19.94
CA GLU A 238 14.77 42.10 -18.76
C GLU A 238 14.11 41.47 -17.52
N THR A 239 14.12 42.22 -16.42
CA THR A 239 13.36 41.92 -15.22
C THR A 239 12.54 43.09 -14.70
N ALA A 240 11.37 42.78 -14.13
CA ALA A 240 10.55 43.73 -13.37
C ALA A 240 10.49 43.44 -11.86
N GLN A 241 10.83 42.22 -11.43
CA GLN A 241 10.69 41.76 -10.03
C GLN A 241 11.93 41.03 -9.52
N GLY A 242 12.83 40.61 -10.42
CA GLY A 242 14.09 39.97 -10.09
C GLY A 242 15.19 40.97 -9.80
N PHE A 243 16.35 40.44 -9.42
CA PHE A 243 17.51 41.25 -9.06
C PHE A 243 18.09 42.00 -10.25
N ALA A 244 18.39 41.30 -11.34
CA ALA A 244 18.97 41.86 -12.55
C ALA A 244 18.38 41.20 -13.81
N ASP A 245 18.56 41.82 -14.98
CA ASP A 245 18.05 41.27 -16.25
C ASP A 245 18.63 39.88 -16.56
N ASN A 246 19.82 39.58 -16.06
CA ASN A 246 20.51 38.31 -16.20
C ASN A 246 20.42 37.40 -14.96
N SER A 247 19.66 37.76 -13.92
CA SER A 247 19.47 36.91 -12.73
C SER A 247 18.25 35.99 -12.86
N ALA A 248 18.23 34.93 -12.06
CA ALA A 248 17.15 33.97 -11.96
C ALA A 248 16.23 34.31 -10.78
N TRP A 249 15.19 35.08 -11.07
CA TRP A 249 14.13 35.37 -10.10
C TRP A 249 13.39 34.09 -9.69
N ALA A 250 13.34 33.82 -8.38
CA ALA A 250 12.97 32.49 -7.89
C ALA A 250 11.53 32.10 -8.20
N ARG A 251 10.59 33.05 -8.07
CA ARG A 251 9.18 32.79 -8.37
C ARG A 251 8.90 32.67 -9.87
N GLY A 252 9.57 33.47 -10.71
CA GLY A 252 9.48 33.32 -12.16
C GLY A 252 9.93 31.92 -12.63
N GLN A 253 11.00 31.41 -12.02
CA GLN A 253 11.47 30.05 -12.26
C GLN A 253 10.42 29.00 -11.86
N ALA A 254 9.74 29.21 -10.73
CA ALA A 254 8.68 28.32 -10.26
C ALA A 254 7.44 28.35 -11.17
N TRP A 255 7.04 29.53 -11.66
CA TRP A 255 5.96 29.68 -12.65
C TRP A 255 6.27 28.99 -13.97
N GLY A 256 7.50 29.12 -14.47
CA GLY A 256 7.95 28.39 -15.64
C GLY A 256 7.84 26.87 -15.43
N LEU A 257 8.40 26.35 -14.33
CA LEU A 257 8.35 24.92 -14.02
C LEU A 257 6.91 24.38 -13.97
N TYR A 258 6.02 25.07 -13.26
CA TYR A 258 4.61 24.69 -13.17
C TYR A 258 3.94 24.73 -14.53
N GLY A 259 4.06 25.86 -15.24
CA GLY A 259 3.42 26.06 -16.53
C GLY A 259 3.85 25.05 -17.59
N PHE A 260 5.13 24.71 -17.68
CA PHE A 260 5.61 23.68 -18.62
C PHE A 260 5.21 22.26 -18.22
N THR A 261 5.07 21.98 -16.92
CA THR A 261 4.48 20.73 -16.44
C THR A 261 3.02 20.61 -16.92
N VAL A 262 2.24 21.69 -16.81
CA VAL A 262 0.86 21.75 -17.34
C VAL A 262 0.84 21.62 -18.86
N MET A 263 1.72 22.30 -19.59
CA MET A 263 1.81 22.16 -21.04
C MET A 263 2.04 20.70 -21.45
N TYR A 264 2.92 19.97 -20.76
CA TYR A 264 3.11 18.54 -21.03
C TYR A 264 1.89 17.70 -20.67
N ARG A 265 1.24 17.94 -19.53
CA ARG A 265 -0.02 17.26 -19.15
C ARG A 265 -1.05 17.35 -20.28
N GLU A 266 -1.19 18.55 -20.84
CA GLU A 266 -2.25 18.88 -21.80
C GLU A 266 -1.93 18.48 -23.24
N THR A 267 -0.66 18.47 -23.64
CA THR A 267 -0.26 18.26 -25.04
C THR A 267 0.46 16.94 -25.28
N ARG A 268 1.09 16.37 -24.24
CA ARG A 268 2.04 15.25 -24.32
C ARG A 268 3.25 15.51 -25.21
N ASP A 269 3.55 16.78 -25.52
CA ASP A 269 4.71 17.15 -26.31
C ASP A 269 5.99 17.12 -25.46
N LEU A 270 6.92 16.26 -25.83
CA LEU A 270 8.16 16.01 -25.09
C LEU A 270 9.03 17.27 -24.93
N ARG A 271 8.90 18.27 -25.81
CA ARG A 271 9.63 19.55 -25.67
C ARG A 271 9.29 20.25 -24.35
N TYR A 272 8.03 20.19 -23.94
CA TYR A 272 7.59 20.80 -22.67
C TYR A 272 8.00 19.97 -21.46
N LEU A 273 8.01 18.64 -21.58
CA LEU A 273 8.57 17.78 -20.54
C LEU A 273 10.05 18.10 -20.34
N GLU A 274 10.83 18.19 -21.42
CA GLU A 274 12.25 18.54 -21.35
C GLU A 274 12.47 19.90 -20.67
N ALA A 275 11.68 20.91 -21.03
CA ALA A 275 11.73 22.23 -20.41
C ALA A 275 11.45 22.17 -18.89
N ALA A 276 10.37 21.47 -18.49
CA ALA A 276 10.02 21.28 -17.08
C ALA A 276 11.12 20.54 -16.31
N LEU A 277 11.68 19.46 -16.88
CA LEU A 277 12.77 18.70 -16.25
C LEU A 277 14.02 19.55 -16.03
N LYS A 278 14.39 20.36 -17.02
CA LYS A 278 15.57 21.22 -16.90
C LYS A 278 15.36 22.37 -15.92
N MET A 279 14.16 22.93 -15.82
CA MET A 279 13.84 23.90 -14.76
C MET A 279 13.82 23.29 -13.36
N ALA A 280 13.29 22.06 -13.23
CA ALA A 280 13.33 21.30 -11.99
C ALA A 280 14.77 20.99 -11.57
N ASP A 281 15.62 20.60 -12.52
CA ASP A 281 17.04 20.35 -12.28
C ASP A 281 17.82 21.62 -11.98
N PHE A 282 17.52 22.75 -12.65
CA PHE A 282 18.06 24.06 -12.31
C PHE A 282 17.81 24.33 -10.83
N TYR A 283 16.55 24.26 -10.38
CA TYR A 283 16.20 24.49 -8.98
C TYR A 283 16.92 23.52 -8.04
N ARG A 284 16.77 22.21 -8.27
CA ARG A 284 17.25 21.14 -7.39
C ARG A 284 18.77 21.14 -7.22
N ARG A 285 19.50 21.40 -8.31
CA ARG A 285 20.97 21.36 -8.34
C ARG A 285 21.59 22.74 -8.16
N HIS A 286 20.78 23.79 -7.98
CA HIS A 286 21.32 25.13 -7.87
C HIS A 286 22.27 25.23 -6.66
N PRO A 287 23.53 25.66 -6.85
CA PRO A 287 24.54 25.65 -5.78
C PRO A 287 24.19 26.59 -4.61
N ARG A 288 23.31 27.55 -4.87
CA ARG A 288 22.84 28.54 -3.89
C ARG A 288 21.45 28.21 -3.34
N LEU A 289 20.86 27.07 -3.71
CA LEU A 289 19.63 26.60 -3.10
C LEU A 289 19.93 26.23 -1.64
N PRO A 290 19.28 26.86 -0.67
CA PRO A 290 19.55 26.60 0.74
C PRO A 290 19.22 25.16 1.17
N ALA A 291 19.74 24.75 2.34
CA ALA A 291 19.59 23.39 2.85
C ALA A 291 18.12 23.01 3.12
N ASP A 292 17.31 23.96 3.61
CA ASP A 292 15.86 23.84 3.82
C ASP A 292 15.05 23.91 2.51
N LYS A 293 15.72 24.04 1.36
CA LYS A 293 15.13 24.04 0.01
C LYS A 293 14.10 25.13 -0.25
N VAL A 294 13.99 26.13 0.63
CA VAL A 294 13.26 27.38 0.36
C VAL A 294 14.26 28.39 -0.21
N PRO A 295 14.05 28.92 -1.43
CA PRO A 295 15.04 29.71 -2.12
C PRO A 295 15.09 31.13 -1.52
N LEU A 296 16.17 31.86 -1.82
CA LEU A 296 16.15 33.31 -1.75
C LEU A 296 15.16 33.84 -2.81
N TRP A 297 14.70 35.08 -2.66
CA TRP A 297 13.78 35.71 -3.62
C TRP A 297 14.32 35.78 -5.06
N ASP A 298 15.65 35.79 -5.22
CA ASP A 298 16.36 35.65 -6.48
C ASP A 298 17.60 34.76 -6.23
N PHE A 299 17.86 33.83 -7.14
CA PHE A 299 18.95 32.86 -6.98
C PHE A 299 20.34 33.51 -7.14
N ASP A 300 20.47 34.61 -7.88
CA ASP A 300 21.74 35.28 -8.19
C ASP A 300 21.93 36.62 -7.47
N VAL A 301 21.07 36.93 -6.49
CA VAL A 301 21.22 38.13 -5.65
C VAL A 301 22.62 38.20 -5.00
N ASP A 302 23.24 39.38 -5.08
CA ASP A 302 24.60 39.66 -4.60
C ASP A 302 25.72 38.80 -5.21
N GLN A 303 25.46 38.11 -6.33
CA GLN A 303 26.48 37.27 -6.97
C GLN A 303 27.32 38.05 -7.98
N PRO A 304 28.62 37.74 -8.13
CA PRO A 304 29.47 38.35 -9.15
C PRO A 304 28.86 38.20 -10.56
N GLY A 305 28.85 39.28 -11.33
CA GLY A 305 28.29 39.30 -12.69
C GLY A 305 26.80 39.65 -12.79
N HIS A 306 26.12 39.86 -11.66
CA HIS A 306 24.73 40.29 -11.60
C HIS A 306 24.64 41.66 -10.95
N GLN A 307 24.14 42.66 -11.69
CA GLN A 307 24.00 44.03 -11.19
C GLN A 307 22.57 44.52 -11.46
N PRO A 308 21.85 44.99 -10.43
CA PRO A 308 20.52 45.53 -10.59
C PRO A 308 20.56 46.85 -11.36
N ASN A 309 19.54 47.10 -12.18
CA ASN A 309 19.33 48.37 -12.89
C ASN A 309 18.40 49.33 -12.12
N TRP A 310 18.19 49.09 -10.82
CA TRP A 310 17.33 49.84 -9.90
C TRP A 310 18.05 50.07 -8.54
N ASP A 311 17.51 50.95 -7.68
CA ASP A 311 18.12 51.31 -6.37
C ASP A 311 18.03 50.15 -5.38
N TYR A 312 19.01 49.24 -5.46
CA TYR A 312 19.19 48.15 -4.52
C TYR A 312 20.32 48.47 -3.53
N ARG A 313 20.04 48.32 -2.24
CA ARG A 313 21.04 48.43 -1.19
C ARG A 313 20.96 47.21 -0.30
N LYS A 314 22.03 46.44 -0.28
CA LYS A 314 22.16 45.27 0.61
C LYS A 314 21.91 45.63 2.08
N SER A 315 22.27 46.84 2.49
CA SER A 315 22.07 47.37 3.85
C SER A 315 20.60 47.52 4.25
N ASP A 316 19.66 47.51 3.30
CA ASP A 316 18.22 47.63 3.59
C ASP A 316 17.65 46.33 4.18
N PHE A 317 18.42 45.24 4.16
CA PHE A 317 18.01 43.92 4.63
C PHE A 317 18.95 43.40 5.71
N SER A 318 18.39 42.98 6.85
CA SER A 318 19.15 42.30 7.90
C SER A 318 19.65 40.92 7.44
N ALA A 319 18.89 40.26 6.58
CA ALA A 319 19.26 39.08 5.83
C ALA A 319 18.54 39.11 4.48
N ILE A 320 19.15 38.52 3.44
CA ILE A 320 18.51 38.45 2.12
C ILE A 320 17.20 37.65 2.24
N PRO A 321 16.05 38.21 1.82
CA PRO A 321 14.76 37.57 2.00
C PRO A 321 14.64 36.19 1.33
N ARG A 322 13.93 35.29 2.01
CA ARG A 322 13.45 34.01 1.46
C ARG A 322 12.17 34.23 0.65
N ASP A 323 11.84 33.29 -0.23
CA ASP A 323 10.54 33.29 -0.91
C ASP A 323 9.81 31.94 -0.75
N ALA A 324 8.98 31.86 0.29
CA ALA A 324 8.13 30.72 0.56
C ALA A 324 7.12 30.48 -0.58
N SER A 325 6.67 31.53 -1.29
CA SER A 325 5.76 31.38 -2.42
C SER A 325 6.42 30.64 -3.59
N ALA A 326 7.66 30.97 -3.94
CA ALA A 326 8.42 30.27 -4.97
C ALA A 326 8.63 28.77 -4.62
N ALA A 327 8.88 28.48 -3.34
CA ALA A 327 9.03 27.11 -2.86
C ALA A 327 7.71 26.31 -2.95
N ALA A 328 6.60 26.89 -2.51
CA ALA A 328 5.28 26.25 -2.55
C ALA A 328 4.86 25.87 -3.98
N VAL A 329 5.04 26.79 -4.93
CA VAL A 329 4.76 26.57 -6.35
C VAL A 329 5.65 25.47 -6.92
N THR A 330 6.94 25.51 -6.60
CA THR A 330 7.90 24.49 -7.03
C THR A 330 7.50 23.11 -6.52
N ALA A 331 7.13 22.98 -5.25
CA ALA A 331 6.67 21.72 -4.68
C ALA A 331 5.41 21.19 -5.40
N SER A 332 4.43 22.05 -5.66
CA SER A 332 3.21 21.66 -6.39
C SER A 332 3.53 21.16 -7.80
N ALA A 333 4.40 21.85 -8.53
CA ALA A 333 4.83 21.47 -9.87
C ALA A 333 5.60 20.15 -9.90
N LEU A 334 6.59 19.98 -9.00
CA LEU A 334 7.35 18.73 -8.86
C LEU A 334 6.43 17.55 -8.57
N LEU A 335 5.45 17.74 -7.70
CA LEU A 335 4.50 16.69 -7.35
C LEU A 335 3.61 16.25 -8.50
N GLU A 336 3.42 17.04 -9.54
CA GLU A 336 2.77 16.57 -10.77
C GLU A 336 3.78 16.00 -11.77
N LEU A 337 4.94 16.65 -11.91
CA LEU A 337 6.01 16.22 -12.83
C LEU A 337 6.48 14.77 -12.57
N VAL A 338 6.41 14.31 -11.31
CA VAL A 338 6.69 12.92 -10.91
C VAL A 338 5.91 11.90 -11.74
N ASP A 339 4.69 12.20 -12.20
CA ASP A 339 3.89 11.25 -13.00
C ASP A 339 4.46 10.97 -14.39
N TYR A 340 5.48 11.73 -14.81
CA TYR A 340 5.96 11.76 -16.19
C TYR A 340 7.40 11.30 -16.34
N VAL A 341 8.04 10.85 -15.26
CA VAL A 341 9.47 10.55 -15.23
C VAL A 341 9.78 9.13 -14.77
N GLN A 342 11.01 8.69 -15.01
CA GLN A 342 11.52 7.38 -14.62
C GLN A 342 11.75 7.29 -13.09
N PRO A 343 11.73 6.08 -12.49
CA PRO A 343 11.73 5.88 -11.03
C PRO A 343 12.81 6.66 -10.24
N ASP A 344 14.03 6.78 -10.76
CA ASP A 344 15.11 7.51 -10.07
C ASP A 344 14.79 9.01 -9.94
N LEU A 345 14.23 9.62 -11.00
CA LEU A 345 13.79 11.00 -10.99
C LEU A 345 12.48 11.17 -10.19
N GLN A 346 11.59 10.17 -10.21
CA GLN A 346 10.39 10.18 -9.36
C GLN A 346 10.79 10.31 -7.89
N LYS A 347 11.74 9.47 -7.45
CA LYS A 347 12.28 9.54 -6.10
C LYS A 347 12.93 10.89 -5.84
N ALA A 348 13.83 11.36 -6.70
CA ALA A 348 14.52 12.63 -6.49
C ALA A 348 13.57 13.84 -6.35
N TYR A 349 12.49 13.89 -7.13
CA TYR A 349 11.51 14.98 -7.08
C TYR A 349 10.54 14.86 -5.91
N LEU A 350 10.11 13.65 -5.55
CA LEU A 350 9.35 13.41 -4.31
C LEU A 350 10.19 13.78 -3.08
N ASP A 351 11.48 13.43 -3.11
CA ASP A 351 12.43 13.72 -2.05
C ASP A 351 12.57 15.24 -1.85
N LEU A 352 12.75 15.99 -2.93
CA LEU A 352 12.83 17.46 -2.91
C LEU A 352 11.51 18.10 -2.46
N ALA A 353 10.38 17.70 -3.04
CA ALA A 353 9.07 18.25 -2.69
C ALA A 353 8.73 17.99 -1.21
N GLY A 354 9.05 16.81 -0.69
CA GLY A 354 8.87 16.47 0.72
C GLY A 354 9.68 17.38 1.66
N VAL A 355 10.94 17.70 1.32
CA VAL A 355 11.76 18.63 2.11
C VAL A 355 11.23 20.05 2.06
N ILE A 356 10.74 20.51 0.89
CA ILE A 356 10.13 21.83 0.76
C ILE A 356 8.87 21.92 1.64
N LEU A 357 7.96 20.95 1.53
CA LEU A 357 6.71 20.93 2.31
C LEU A 357 6.98 20.88 3.82
N ALA A 358 7.94 20.05 4.24
CA ALA A 358 8.38 19.96 5.63
C ALA A 358 8.90 21.30 6.15
N SER A 359 9.70 21.98 5.32
CA SER A 359 10.29 23.27 5.67
C SER A 359 9.22 24.35 5.78
N LEU A 360 8.30 24.42 4.81
CA LEU A 360 7.16 25.33 4.84
C LEU A 360 6.25 25.11 6.06
N GLY A 361 6.07 23.86 6.50
CA GLY A 361 5.30 23.50 7.71
C GLY A 361 6.05 23.66 9.04
N SER A 362 7.32 24.05 9.02
CA SER A 362 8.12 24.29 10.23
C SER A 362 7.80 25.64 10.88
N ASP A 363 8.14 25.81 12.16
CA ASP A 363 7.91 27.08 12.89
C ASP A 363 8.64 28.28 12.26
N ARG A 364 9.64 28.03 11.42
CA ARG A 364 10.32 29.07 10.63
C ARG A 364 9.37 29.70 9.62
N TYR A 365 8.62 28.90 8.87
CA TYR A 365 7.81 29.39 7.75
C TYR A 365 6.30 29.36 8.02
N SER A 366 5.81 28.53 8.95
CA SER A 366 4.40 28.47 9.34
C SER A 366 4.09 29.47 10.45
N SER A 367 2.93 30.12 10.37
CA SER A 367 2.43 31.05 11.39
C SER A 367 1.78 30.32 12.57
N LYS A 368 1.63 31.02 13.70
CA LYS A 368 0.76 30.59 14.81
C LYS A 368 -0.67 31.09 14.54
N VAL A 369 -1.65 30.35 15.05
CA VAL A 369 -3.07 30.72 14.93
C VAL A 369 -3.29 32.14 15.45
N GLY A 370 -3.92 32.99 14.64
CA GLY A 370 -4.21 34.39 14.98
C GLY A 370 -3.17 35.40 14.53
N ASP A 371 -1.96 34.95 14.17
CA ASP A 371 -0.87 35.83 13.72
C ASP A 371 -0.85 35.96 12.18
N ASN A 372 0.08 36.80 11.69
CA ASN A 372 0.49 36.84 10.27
C ASN A 372 -0.67 37.16 9.31
N GLY A 373 -1.57 38.08 9.68
CA GLY A 373 -2.76 38.42 8.89
C GLY A 373 -3.69 37.24 8.60
N TYR A 374 -3.62 36.18 9.42
CA TYR A 374 -4.32 34.91 9.26
C TYR A 374 -3.89 34.08 8.02
N PHE A 375 -2.67 34.27 7.52
CA PHE A 375 -2.09 33.41 6.48
C PHE A 375 -1.22 32.32 7.09
N ILE A 376 -1.16 31.16 6.43
CA ILE A 376 -0.42 29.99 6.87
C ILE A 376 1.09 30.26 6.80
N LEU A 377 1.57 30.75 5.65
CA LEU A 377 3.00 30.92 5.40
C LEU A 377 3.50 32.35 5.64
N LYS A 378 4.69 32.44 6.24
CA LYS A 378 5.51 33.63 6.43
C LYS A 378 6.60 33.70 5.34
N HIS A 379 7.34 34.80 5.30
CA HIS A 379 8.58 34.93 4.54
C HIS A 379 8.45 34.71 3.02
N SER A 380 7.50 35.41 2.40
CA SER A 380 7.39 35.52 0.94
C SER A 380 7.77 36.92 0.46
N VAL A 381 8.07 37.06 -0.84
CA VAL A 381 8.47 38.33 -1.45
C VAL A 381 7.64 38.63 -2.68
N GLY A 382 6.78 39.65 -2.66
CA GLY A 382 6.03 40.10 -3.83
C GLY A 382 6.90 40.86 -4.82
N SER A 383 7.49 41.99 -4.43
CA SER A 383 8.39 42.73 -5.35
C SER A 383 9.30 43.74 -4.64
N ILE A 384 10.58 43.37 -4.48
CA ILE A 384 11.59 44.28 -3.90
C ILE A 384 11.84 45.52 -4.76
N PRO A 385 11.98 45.44 -6.11
CA PRO A 385 12.20 46.64 -6.93
C PRO A 385 11.11 47.72 -6.77
N HIS A 386 9.89 47.30 -6.40
CA HIS A 386 8.74 48.17 -6.21
C HIS A 386 8.47 48.50 -4.72
N LYS A 387 9.39 48.13 -3.81
CA LYS A 387 9.28 48.32 -2.35
C LYS A 387 7.98 47.76 -1.75
N GLY A 388 7.46 46.69 -2.33
CA GLY A 388 6.18 46.10 -1.97
C GLY A 388 6.33 44.64 -1.55
N GLU A 389 5.62 44.27 -0.48
CA GLU A 389 5.48 42.87 -0.04
C GLU A 389 6.84 42.19 0.20
N ILE A 390 7.67 42.73 1.09
CA ILE A 390 9.01 42.20 1.39
C ILE A 390 8.96 41.47 2.73
N ASP A 391 9.23 40.16 2.71
CA ASP A 391 9.24 39.30 3.90
C ASP A 391 7.88 39.25 4.63
N VAL A 392 6.81 39.05 3.85
CA VAL A 392 5.40 39.06 4.32
C VAL A 392 4.68 37.77 3.90
N PRO A 393 3.48 37.47 4.44
CA PRO A 393 2.63 36.43 3.88
C PRO A 393 2.08 36.83 2.51
N LEU A 394 1.77 35.85 1.66
CA LEU A 394 1.13 36.06 0.37
C LEU A 394 0.04 35.01 0.15
N VAL A 395 -1.16 35.43 -0.26
CA VAL A 395 -2.30 34.52 -0.46
C VAL A 395 -2.01 33.39 -1.47
N TYR A 396 -1.19 33.66 -2.48
CA TYR A 396 -0.79 32.64 -3.46
C TYR A 396 0.28 31.69 -2.90
N ALA A 397 1.07 32.08 -1.90
CA ALA A 397 1.95 31.13 -1.20
C ALA A 397 1.12 30.05 -0.50
N ASP A 398 0.09 30.48 0.23
CA ASP A 398 -0.88 29.61 0.89
C ASP A 398 -1.60 28.70 -0.12
N TYR A 399 -2.10 29.26 -1.23
CA TYR A 399 -2.80 28.51 -2.27
C TYR A 399 -1.98 27.33 -2.82
N TYR A 400 -0.75 27.61 -3.27
CA TYR A 400 0.10 26.55 -3.85
C TYR A 400 0.67 25.61 -2.79
N TYR A 401 0.79 26.04 -1.54
CA TYR A 401 1.16 25.15 -0.44
C TYR A 401 0.05 24.14 -0.15
N LEU A 402 -1.20 24.59 -0.07
CA LEU A 402 -2.36 23.70 0.11
C LEU A 402 -2.54 22.75 -1.09
N GLU A 403 -2.36 23.24 -2.31
CA GLU A 403 -2.37 22.39 -3.51
C GLU A 403 -1.28 21.31 -3.44
N ALA A 404 -0.04 21.70 -3.11
CA ALA A 404 1.07 20.77 -3.00
C ALA A 404 0.83 19.73 -1.90
N LEU A 405 0.26 20.11 -0.75
CA LEU A 405 -0.12 19.19 0.31
C LEU A 405 -1.22 18.21 -0.13
N LEU A 406 -2.23 18.65 -0.90
CA LEU A 406 -3.23 17.75 -1.46
C LEU A 406 -2.62 16.77 -2.47
N ARG A 407 -1.75 17.24 -3.37
CA ARG A 407 -1.02 16.38 -4.32
C ARG A 407 -0.15 15.36 -3.59
N TRP A 408 0.52 15.76 -2.51
CA TRP A 408 1.28 14.88 -1.63
C TRP A 408 0.39 13.84 -0.95
N ASN A 409 -0.69 14.29 -0.29
CA ASN A 409 -1.65 13.44 0.42
C ASN A 409 -2.28 12.39 -0.50
N LYS A 410 -2.65 12.81 -1.72
CA LYS A 410 -3.15 11.93 -2.77
C LYS A 410 -2.17 10.81 -3.07
N ARG A 411 -0.88 11.13 -3.26
CA ARG A 411 0.14 10.13 -3.58
C ARG A 411 0.42 9.16 -2.45
N VAL A 412 0.43 9.65 -1.21
CA VAL A 412 0.67 8.83 -0.02
C VAL A 412 -0.52 7.88 0.20
N ASN A 413 -1.77 8.38 0.13
CA ASN A 413 -2.96 7.60 0.50
C ASN A 413 -3.61 6.80 -0.66
N GLU A 414 -3.58 7.29 -1.91
CA GLU A 414 -4.22 6.58 -3.04
C GLU A 414 -3.43 5.35 -3.49
N SER A 415 -2.14 5.26 -3.17
CA SER A 415 -1.32 4.11 -3.57
C SER A 415 -1.84 2.81 -2.97
N GLU A 416 -2.05 2.74 -1.65
CA GLU A 416 -2.52 1.53 -0.97
C GLU A 416 -3.97 1.20 -1.31
N GLN A 417 -4.86 2.20 -1.34
CA GLN A 417 -6.27 1.98 -1.68
C GLN A 417 -6.44 1.48 -3.12
N ARG A 418 -5.68 2.03 -4.07
CA ARG A 418 -5.68 1.57 -5.46
C ARG A 418 -5.13 0.16 -5.60
N LEU A 419 -4.09 -0.21 -4.84
CA LEU A 419 -3.56 -1.57 -4.81
C LEU A 419 -4.59 -2.56 -4.24
N MET A 420 -5.28 -2.18 -3.16
CA MET A 420 -6.36 -2.98 -2.58
C MET A 420 -7.55 -3.12 -3.52
N GLN A 421 -7.92 -2.07 -4.26
CA GLN A 421 -9.00 -2.16 -5.24
C GLN A 421 -8.65 -3.08 -6.41
N GLN A 422 -7.41 -3.04 -6.91
CA GLN A 422 -6.92 -4.00 -7.91
C GLN A 422 -7.00 -5.44 -7.41
N TRP A 423 -6.55 -5.68 -6.17
CA TRP A 423 -6.66 -6.99 -5.54
C TRP A 423 -8.12 -7.44 -5.44
N LYS A 424 -9.04 -6.59 -4.94
CA LYS A 424 -10.48 -6.92 -4.83
C LYS A 424 -11.10 -7.33 -6.16
N GLN A 425 -10.73 -6.66 -7.25
CA GLN A 425 -11.22 -7.00 -8.59
C GLN A 425 -10.75 -8.39 -9.05
N MET A 426 -9.49 -8.75 -8.79
CA MET A 426 -8.95 -10.07 -9.11
C MET A 426 -9.54 -11.15 -8.19
N ASN A 427 -9.61 -10.89 -6.88
CA ASN A 427 -10.19 -11.79 -5.87
C ASN A 427 -11.66 -12.11 -6.17
N ALA A 428 -12.47 -11.12 -6.57
CA ALA A 428 -13.88 -11.33 -6.91
C ALA A 428 -14.09 -12.36 -8.04
N ARG A 429 -13.10 -12.54 -8.93
CA ARG A 429 -13.15 -13.54 -10.01
C ARG A 429 -12.91 -14.97 -9.52
N LYS A 430 -12.45 -15.16 -8.28
CA LYS A 430 -12.14 -16.48 -7.69
C LYS A 430 -13.30 -17.11 -6.91
N ALA A 431 -14.52 -16.59 -7.05
CA ALA A 431 -15.68 -17.03 -6.27
C ALA A 431 -15.95 -18.55 -6.37
N MET A 432 -15.77 -19.15 -7.55
CA MET A 432 -15.93 -20.61 -7.75
C MET A 432 -14.84 -21.40 -7.04
N ALA A 433 -13.56 -21.05 -7.23
CA ALA A 433 -12.45 -21.72 -6.54
C ALA A 433 -12.59 -21.65 -5.00
N LEU A 434 -13.07 -20.52 -4.48
CA LEU A 434 -13.37 -20.37 -3.05
C LEU A 434 -14.58 -21.19 -2.59
N ALA A 435 -15.57 -21.40 -3.46
CA ALA A 435 -16.70 -22.29 -3.16
C ALA A 435 -16.26 -23.76 -3.13
N ASP A 436 -15.35 -24.17 -4.03
CA ASP A 436 -14.76 -25.51 -4.02
C ASP A 436 -13.92 -25.72 -2.76
N PHE A 437 -13.05 -24.76 -2.43
CA PHE A 437 -12.23 -24.79 -1.22
C PHE A 437 -13.07 -24.99 0.05
N ARG A 438 -14.19 -24.25 0.19
CA ARG A 438 -15.11 -24.40 1.34
C ARG A 438 -15.71 -25.79 1.46
N GLN A 439 -15.80 -26.56 0.37
CA GLN A 439 -16.36 -27.91 0.41
C GLN A 439 -15.36 -28.96 0.90
N GLN A 440 -14.06 -28.66 0.83
CA GLN A 440 -12.99 -29.64 1.02
C GLN A 440 -12.74 -30.01 2.48
N LYS A 441 -12.85 -29.06 3.41
CA LYS A 441 -12.78 -29.22 4.88
C LYS A 441 -11.50 -29.78 5.48
N PHE A 442 -10.78 -30.68 4.81
CA PHE A 442 -9.64 -31.38 5.37
C PHE A 442 -8.54 -31.60 4.33
N GLY A 443 -7.32 -31.21 4.66
CA GLY A 443 -6.15 -31.32 3.78
C GLY A 443 -4.87 -31.70 4.52
N MET A 444 -3.87 -32.10 3.74
CA MET A 444 -2.52 -32.39 4.22
C MET A 444 -1.60 -31.20 4.02
N PHE A 445 -0.79 -30.90 5.02
CA PHE A 445 0.37 -30.02 4.88
C PHE A 445 1.67 -30.84 5.01
N ILE A 446 2.73 -30.44 4.33
CA ILE A 446 4.05 -31.08 4.42
C ILE A 446 5.15 -30.02 4.54
N HIS A 447 5.87 -30.05 5.67
CA HIS A 447 7.13 -29.33 5.85
C HIS A 447 8.30 -30.31 5.76
N TRP A 448 9.02 -30.23 4.65
CA TRP A 448 10.16 -31.09 4.38
C TRP A 448 11.26 -30.37 3.61
N GLY A 449 12.52 -30.63 3.96
CA GLY A 449 13.68 -29.95 3.40
C GLY A 449 14.96 -30.32 4.16
N LEU A 450 16.04 -29.56 3.95
CA LEU A 450 17.35 -29.85 4.54
C LEU A 450 17.32 -29.87 6.08
N TYR A 451 16.42 -29.10 6.69
CA TYR A 451 16.20 -29.07 8.14
C TYR A 451 15.74 -30.41 8.73
N ALA A 452 15.30 -31.38 7.90
CA ALA A 452 15.03 -32.74 8.37
C ALA A 452 16.31 -33.49 8.81
N ILE A 453 17.48 -33.13 8.27
CA ILE A 453 18.78 -33.74 8.65
C ILE A 453 19.15 -33.43 10.10
N PRO A 454 19.23 -32.15 10.54
CA PRO A 454 19.49 -31.85 11.95
C PRO A 454 18.34 -32.26 12.86
N ALA A 455 17.11 -32.39 12.34
CA ALA A 455 15.94 -32.91 13.06
C ALA A 455 15.71 -32.24 14.45
N GLY A 456 15.89 -30.92 14.52
CA GLY A 456 15.76 -30.11 15.73
C GLY A 456 17.01 -30.05 16.61
N ILE A 457 18.14 -30.65 16.21
CA ILE A 457 19.40 -30.65 16.97
C ILE A 457 20.51 -30.01 16.13
N TRP A 458 21.21 -29.03 16.68
CA TRP A 458 22.41 -28.46 16.06
C TRP A 458 23.57 -28.47 17.05
N ASN A 459 24.73 -29.02 16.66
CA ASN A 459 25.91 -29.17 17.52
C ASN A 459 25.62 -29.80 18.91
N GLY A 460 24.71 -30.77 18.95
CA GLY A 460 24.32 -31.49 20.17
C GLY A 460 23.31 -30.75 21.06
N GLN A 461 22.88 -29.54 20.69
CA GLN A 461 21.87 -28.77 21.42
C GLN A 461 20.52 -28.87 20.73
N LYS A 462 19.46 -29.06 21.52
CA LYS A 462 18.07 -29.03 21.02
C LYS A 462 17.63 -27.61 20.71
N ILE A 463 16.70 -27.44 19.78
CA ILE A 463 16.26 -26.11 19.33
C ILE A 463 15.69 -25.24 20.45
N GLU A 464 15.03 -25.84 21.44
CA GLU A 464 14.50 -25.19 22.65
C GLU A 464 15.60 -24.54 23.50
N GLU A 465 16.81 -25.11 23.47
CA GLU A 465 17.99 -24.58 24.17
C GLU A 465 18.64 -23.42 23.40
N LEU A 466 18.35 -23.31 22.11
CA LEU A 466 18.98 -22.35 21.19
C LEU A 466 18.16 -21.05 21.05
N GLY A 467 16.83 -21.13 21.19
CA GLY A 467 15.95 -19.96 21.20
C GLY A 467 14.55 -20.24 20.66
N SER A 468 13.84 -19.18 20.28
CA SER A 468 12.48 -19.23 19.72
C SER A 468 12.48 -18.73 18.27
N PRO A 469 11.66 -19.32 17.37
CA PRO A 469 10.68 -20.37 17.65
C PRO A 469 11.29 -21.78 17.76
N SER A 470 10.69 -22.64 18.58
CA SER A 470 11.19 -23.98 18.94
C SER A 470 10.80 -25.09 17.94
N VAL A 471 10.67 -24.74 16.66
CA VAL A 471 10.20 -25.63 15.58
C VAL A 471 11.35 -25.98 14.63
N ALA A 472 11.50 -27.26 14.27
CA ALA A 472 12.74 -27.79 13.69
C ALA A 472 13.15 -27.14 12.36
N GLU A 473 12.19 -26.71 11.55
CA GLU A 473 12.43 -26.03 10.27
C GLU A 473 13.03 -24.61 10.42
N TRP A 474 13.12 -24.10 11.65
CA TRP A 474 13.77 -22.83 12.00
C TRP A 474 15.21 -22.95 12.52
N ILE A 475 15.75 -24.17 12.56
CA ILE A 475 17.07 -24.45 13.17
C ILE A 475 18.19 -23.59 12.58
N GLN A 476 18.18 -23.26 11.28
CA GLN A 476 19.20 -22.41 10.67
C GLN A 476 19.26 -21.03 11.33
N LEU A 477 18.10 -20.39 11.52
CA LEU A 477 18.03 -19.05 12.09
C LEU A 477 18.31 -19.08 13.60
N VAL A 478 17.69 -20.02 14.31
CA VAL A 478 17.73 -20.10 15.78
C VAL A 478 19.14 -20.49 16.26
N ALA A 479 19.75 -21.50 15.62
CA ALA A 479 21.12 -21.91 15.93
C ALA A 479 22.19 -20.97 15.30
N LYS A 480 21.75 -19.95 14.54
CA LYS A 480 22.61 -19.01 13.79
C LYS A 480 23.64 -19.72 12.92
N VAL A 481 23.20 -20.72 12.15
CA VAL A 481 24.05 -21.54 11.28
C VAL A 481 24.43 -20.77 10.02
N PRO A 482 25.72 -20.42 9.80
CA PRO A 482 26.16 -19.65 8.63
C PRO A 482 25.63 -20.23 7.32
N ARG A 483 25.28 -19.37 6.36
CA ARG A 483 24.63 -19.76 5.09
C ARG A 483 25.44 -20.80 4.32
N ALA A 484 26.77 -20.67 4.34
CA ALA A 484 27.67 -21.64 3.72
C ALA A 484 27.63 -22.99 4.45
N THR A 485 27.75 -23.00 5.78
CA THR A 485 27.70 -24.22 6.59
C THR A 485 26.36 -24.94 6.48
N TYR A 486 25.24 -24.20 6.44
CA TYR A 486 23.92 -24.82 6.24
C TYR A 486 23.78 -25.40 4.82
N ALA A 487 24.47 -24.82 3.82
CA ALA A 487 24.48 -25.34 2.45
C ALA A 487 25.00 -26.77 2.36
N ASP A 488 25.99 -27.10 3.18
CA ASP A 488 26.68 -28.40 3.18
C ASP A 488 25.75 -29.55 3.59
N LEU A 489 24.58 -29.25 4.16
CA LEU A 489 23.53 -30.26 4.37
C LEU A 489 22.99 -30.83 3.06
N ALA A 490 23.04 -30.07 1.95
CA ALA A 490 22.56 -30.54 0.65
C ALA A 490 23.34 -31.77 0.16
N ASP A 491 24.64 -31.85 0.45
CA ASP A 491 25.49 -32.99 0.09
C ASP A 491 25.09 -34.28 0.82
N GLN A 492 24.37 -34.17 1.94
CA GLN A 492 23.91 -35.28 2.78
C GLN A 492 22.45 -35.67 2.48
N PHE A 493 21.68 -34.79 1.83
CA PHE A 493 20.25 -35.00 1.63
C PHE A 493 19.98 -36.04 0.54
N ASN A 494 19.69 -37.28 0.94
CA ASN A 494 19.47 -38.39 0.02
C ASN A 494 18.28 -39.29 0.42
N PRO A 495 17.04 -38.79 0.33
CA PRO A 495 15.86 -39.51 0.81
C PRO A 495 15.42 -40.66 -0.11
N GLN A 496 16.19 -41.75 -0.11
CA GLN A 496 15.95 -42.92 -0.97
C GLN A 496 14.62 -43.63 -0.67
N ASP A 497 14.06 -43.46 0.53
CA ASP A 497 12.79 -44.07 0.94
C ASP A 497 11.57 -43.19 0.60
N PHE A 498 11.77 -42.02 -0.02
CA PHE A 498 10.68 -41.15 -0.45
C PHE A 498 9.86 -41.78 -1.59
N ASP A 499 8.56 -41.93 -1.33
CA ASP A 499 7.54 -42.33 -2.29
C ASP A 499 6.35 -41.36 -2.27
N ALA A 500 6.19 -40.62 -3.37
CA ALA A 500 5.10 -39.65 -3.54
C ALA A 500 3.71 -40.33 -3.60
N ASP A 501 3.59 -41.51 -4.21
CA ASP A 501 2.34 -42.26 -4.28
C ASP A 501 1.91 -42.75 -2.89
N GLU A 502 2.85 -43.19 -2.05
CA GLU A 502 2.53 -43.60 -0.67
C GLU A 502 1.98 -42.44 0.15
N ILE A 503 2.63 -41.28 0.12
CA ILE A 503 2.19 -40.08 0.86
C ILE A 503 0.81 -39.63 0.37
N VAL A 504 0.60 -39.55 -0.95
CA VAL A 504 -0.69 -39.10 -1.51
C VAL A 504 -1.81 -40.10 -1.22
N LYS A 505 -1.54 -41.42 -1.32
CA LYS A 505 -2.51 -42.46 -0.94
C LYS A 505 -2.84 -42.38 0.54
N MET A 506 -1.85 -42.15 1.40
CA MET A 506 -2.08 -41.96 2.84
C MET A 506 -3.02 -40.77 3.09
N ALA A 507 -2.77 -39.61 2.45
CA ALA A 507 -3.65 -38.44 2.56
C ALA A 507 -5.08 -38.74 2.09
N LYS A 508 -5.22 -39.37 0.92
CA LYS A 508 -6.52 -39.74 0.34
C LYS A 508 -7.27 -40.73 1.23
N ASN A 509 -6.60 -41.76 1.73
CA ASN A 509 -7.19 -42.78 2.60
C ASN A 509 -7.61 -42.17 3.95
N ALA A 510 -6.89 -41.16 4.45
CA ALA A 510 -7.27 -40.37 5.61
C ALA A 510 -8.48 -39.44 5.36
N GLY A 511 -9.01 -39.40 4.13
CA GLY A 511 -10.18 -38.62 3.75
C GLY A 511 -9.88 -37.20 3.24
N MET A 512 -8.63 -36.76 3.31
CA MET A 512 -8.21 -35.41 2.87
C MET A 512 -8.52 -35.17 1.39
N LYS A 513 -8.74 -33.90 1.03
CA LYS A 513 -9.15 -33.49 -0.33
C LYS A 513 -8.07 -32.75 -1.10
N TYR A 514 -7.08 -32.22 -0.38
CA TYR A 514 -5.96 -31.50 -0.97
C TYR A 514 -4.67 -31.75 -0.20
N LEU A 515 -3.54 -31.52 -0.86
CA LEU A 515 -2.20 -31.56 -0.29
C LEU A 515 -1.45 -30.28 -0.64
N VAL A 516 -0.82 -29.67 0.36
CA VAL A 516 0.08 -28.52 0.22
C VAL A 516 1.46 -28.93 0.74
N VAL A 517 2.51 -28.67 -0.03
CA VAL A 517 3.90 -29.02 0.34
C VAL A 517 4.82 -27.81 0.20
N THR A 518 5.77 -27.69 1.13
CA THR A 518 6.87 -26.73 1.08
C THR A 518 7.71 -26.88 -0.20
N SER A 519 7.39 -26.08 -1.22
CA SER A 519 8.21 -25.99 -2.44
C SER A 519 9.54 -25.27 -2.19
N LYS A 520 9.53 -24.34 -1.23
CA LYS A 520 10.69 -23.66 -0.66
C LYS A 520 10.32 -23.11 0.73
N HIS A 521 11.10 -23.45 1.77
CA HIS A 521 10.95 -22.88 3.10
C HIS A 521 11.86 -21.65 3.29
N HIS A 522 11.99 -21.17 4.53
CA HIS A 522 12.81 -20.01 4.90
C HIS A 522 14.31 -20.22 4.66
N ASP A 523 14.81 -21.46 4.65
CA ASP A 523 16.21 -21.79 4.34
C ASP A 523 16.60 -21.48 2.88
N GLY A 524 15.62 -21.19 2.03
CA GLY A 524 15.80 -20.82 0.64
C GLY A 524 16.08 -22.00 -0.30
N PHE A 525 15.97 -23.23 0.21
CA PHE A 525 16.19 -24.47 -0.54
C PHE A 525 14.93 -24.89 -1.30
N ALA A 526 15.04 -25.05 -2.62
CA ALA A 526 13.90 -25.45 -3.45
C ALA A 526 13.78 -26.98 -3.54
N MET A 527 12.59 -27.52 -3.23
CA MET A 527 12.28 -28.95 -3.27
C MET A 527 11.91 -29.45 -4.68
N TYR A 528 12.29 -28.71 -5.72
CA TYR A 528 12.04 -29.03 -7.14
C TYR A 528 13.22 -28.58 -8.00
N ASP A 529 13.32 -29.04 -9.25
CA ASP A 529 14.38 -28.63 -10.19
C ASP A 529 14.15 -27.19 -10.70
N SER A 530 14.41 -26.22 -9.83
CA SER A 530 14.32 -24.81 -10.19
C SER A 530 15.48 -24.41 -11.10
N LYS A 531 15.17 -23.74 -12.21
CA LYS A 531 16.19 -23.15 -13.10
C LYS A 531 16.69 -21.80 -12.62
N VAL A 532 16.05 -21.23 -11.60
CA VAL A 532 16.37 -19.91 -11.06
C VAL A 532 17.52 -19.96 -10.05
N SER A 533 17.64 -21.06 -9.29
CA SER A 533 18.71 -21.26 -8.31
C SER A 533 19.18 -22.70 -8.32
N THR A 534 20.50 -22.90 -8.26
CA THR A 534 21.13 -24.22 -8.16
C THR A 534 20.99 -24.84 -6.77
N PHE A 535 20.61 -24.05 -5.75
CA PHE A 535 20.37 -24.51 -4.39
C PHE A 535 18.99 -25.18 -4.29
N ASN A 536 18.88 -26.34 -4.92
CA ASN A 536 17.66 -27.11 -5.04
C ASN A 536 17.92 -28.62 -4.96
N VAL A 537 16.88 -29.39 -4.68
CA VAL A 537 16.96 -30.83 -4.44
C VAL A 537 17.56 -31.62 -5.60
N VAL A 538 17.36 -31.20 -6.85
CA VAL A 538 17.87 -31.93 -8.01
C VAL A 538 19.33 -31.59 -8.28
N GLN A 539 19.73 -30.34 -8.18
CA GLN A 539 21.08 -29.91 -8.56
C GLN A 539 22.07 -30.03 -7.40
N ALA A 540 21.67 -29.67 -6.18
CA ALA A 540 22.56 -29.57 -5.03
C ALA A 540 22.71 -30.84 -4.18
N THR A 541 21.91 -31.89 -4.42
CA THR A 541 21.92 -33.10 -3.57
C THR A 541 22.25 -34.36 -4.36
N PRO A 542 22.69 -35.45 -3.71
CA PRO A 542 22.80 -36.77 -4.35
C PRO A 542 21.44 -37.40 -4.75
N PHE A 543 20.30 -36.87 -4.27
CA PHE A 543 18.98 -37.44 -4.54
C PHE A 543 18.53 -37.33 -6.01
N LYS A 544 18.84 -36.19 -6.66
CA LYS A 544 18.58 -35.92 -8.09
C LYS A 544 17.12 -36.11 -8.56
N ARG A 545 16.14 -36.11 -7.66
CA ARG A 545 14.70 -36.29 -7.93
C ARG A 545 13.89 -35.03 -7.59
N ASP A 546 12.88 -34.72 -8.40
CA ASP A 546 12.04 -33.53 -8.23
C ASP A 546 10.79 -33.87 -7.39
N VAL A 547 10.86 -33.57 -6.09
CA VAL A 547 9.83 -33.94 -5.11
C VAL A 547 8.47 -33.30 -5.43
N ILE A 548 8.45 -32.02 -5.83
CA ILE A 548 7.20 -31.32 -6.14
C ILE A 548 6.55 -31.88 -7.41
N GLN A 549 7.35 -32.22 -8.43
CA GLN A 549 6.85 -32.88 -9.63
C GLN A 549 6.22 -34.24 -9.30
N GLU A 550 6.91 -35.08 -8.54
CA GLU A 550 6.42 -36.41 -8.18
C GLU A 550 5.12 -36.36 -7.35
N LEU A 551 5.05 -35.46 -6.36
CA LEU A 551 3.84 -35.25 -5.55
C LEU A 551 2.68 -34.69 -6.37
N TYR A 552 2.94 -33.74 -7.27
CA TYR A 552 1.94 -33.18 -8.18
C TYR A 552 1.32 -34.29 -9.04
N GLU A 553 2.15 -35.12 -9.67
CA GLU A 553 1.68 -36.21 -10.51
C GLU A 553 0.94 -37.28 -9.71
N ALA A 554 1.42 -37.61 -8.50
CA ALA A 554 0.73 -38.53 -7.60
C ALA A 554 -0.66 -38.00 -7.21
N CYS A 555 -0.78 -36.70 -6.89
CA CYS A 555 -2.07 -36.06 -6.62
C CYS A 555 -3.01 -36.16 -7.83
N LEU A 556 -2.52 -35.94 -9.05
CA LEU A 556 -3.31 -36.13 -10.27
C LEU A 556 -3.75 -37.58 -10.46
N ARG A 557 -2.86 -38.56 -10.22
CA ARG A 557 -3.18 -40.00 -10.32
C ARG A 557 -4.27 -40.40 -9.34
N HIS A 558 -4.20 -39.89 -8.11
CA HIS A 558 -5.11 -40.29 -7.03
C HIS A 558 -6.33 -39.40 -6.87
N GLY A 559 -6.45 -38.31 -7.63
CA GLY A 559 -7.60 -37.40 -7.59
C GLY A 559 -7.63 -36.54 -6.33
N LEU A 560 -6.46 -36.05 -5.90
CA LEU A 560 -6.31 -35.10 -4.81
C LEU A 560 -5.94 -33.73 -5.40
N ASP A 561 -6.52 -32.65 -4.88
CA ASP A 561 -6.10 -31.31 -5.29
C ASP A 561 -4.69 -31.00 -4.77
N PHE A 562 -3.90 -30.29 -5.56
CA PHE A 562 -2.50 -30.00 -5.23
C PHE A 562 -2.26 -28.50 -5.03
N GLY A 563 -1.45 -28.20 -4.02
CA GLY A 563 -1.01 -26.87 -3.68
C GLY A 563 0.46 -26.85 -3.27
N ILE A 564 1.02 -25.65 -3.20
CA ILE A 564 2.39 -25.45 -2.72
C ILE A 564 2.44 -24.37 -1.66
N TYR A 565 3.30 -24.58 -0.67
CA TYR A 565 3.78 -23.52 0.19
C TYR A 565 5.02 -22.90 -0.42
N TYR A 566 5.14 -21.58 -0.30
CA TYR A 566 6.32 -20.84 -0.73
C TYR A 566 6.65 -19.71 0.23
N SER A 567 7.84 -19.74 0.84
CA SER A 567 8.31 -18.62 1.66
C SER A 567 8.78 -17.46 0.77
N HIS A 568 7.85 -16.54 0.50
CA HIS A 568 8.09 -15.43 -0.41
C HIS A 568 8.92 -14.29 0.19
N ASN A 569 8.72 -13.99 1.47
CA ASN A 569 9.42 -12.90 2.14
C ASN A 569 10.72 -13.36 2.78
N ILE A 570 10.72 -14.47 3.50
CA ILE A 570 11.91 -14.95 4.22
C ILE A 570 12.67 -15.94 3.33
N ASP A 571 13.97 -15.66 3.14
CA ASP A 571 14.92 -16.55 2.48
C ASP A 571 16.31 -16.31 3.09
N TRP A 572 16.69 -17.12 4.08
CA TRP A 572 17.93 -16.97 4.85
C TRP A 572 19.20 -17.12 4.02
N ARG A 573 19.10 -17.56 2.76
CA ARG A 573 20.19 -17.67 1.79
C ARG A 573 20.37 -16.38 0.99
N ASP A 574 19.32 -15.98 0.26
CA ASP A 574 19.40 -15.02 -0.84
C ASP A 574 18.59 -13.73 -0.61
N GLY A 575 17.63 -13.71 0.32
CA GLY A 575 16.77 -12.56 0.63
C GLY A 575 16.76 -12.21 2.11
N SER A 576 17.86 -12.54 2.79
CA SER A 576 17.85 -12.91 4.21
C SER A 576 17.57 -11.79 5.20
N ASP A 577 17.63 -10.53 4.76
CA ASP A 577 17.25 -9.38 5.58
C ASP A 577 15.73 -9.11 5.55
N ALA A 578 14.96 -9.74 4.67
CA ALA A 578 13.50 -9.64 4.60
C ALA A 578 12.99 -8.18 4.66
N GLN A 579 13.56 -7.30 3.82
CA GLN A 579 13.25 -5.86 3.76
C GLN A 579 13.69 -5.06 5.01
N TYR A 580 14.29 -5.70 6.02
CA TYR A 580 14.66 -5.08 7.30
C TYR A 580 15.60 -3.90 7.14
N ALA A 581 16.68 -4.00 6.35
CA ALA A 581 17.65 -2.90 6.27
C ALA A 581 17.00 -1.61 5.72
N VAL A 582 16.16 -1.75 4.70
CA VAL A 582 15.44 -0.62 4.08
C VAL A 582 14.39 -0.05 5.02
N THR A 583 13.57 -0.90 5.64
CA THR A 583 12.51 -0.45 6.55
C THR A 583 13.10 0.12 7.84
N LYS A 584 14.19 -0.44 8.35
CA LYS A 584 14.93 0.10 9.49
C LYS A 584 15.49 1.48 9.17
N ALA A 585 16.16 1.65 8.03
CA ALA A 585 16.65 2.96 7.63
C ALA A 585 15.53 4.01 7.54
N HIS A 586 14.33 3.62 7.11
CA HIS A 586 13.16 4.49 7.12
C HIS A 586 12.63 4.78 8.53
N ASN A 587 12.45 3.74 9.36
CA ASN A 587 11.89 3.85 10.69
C ASN A 587 12.83 4.55 11.68
N ASP A 588 14.15 4.39 11.54
CA ASP A 588 15.15 5.13 12.30
C ASP A 588 15.00 6.65 12.09
N LEU A 589 14.60 7.09 10.88
CA LEU A 589 14.31 8.50 10.59
C LEU A 589 13.03 9.00 11.28
N LEU A 590 12.14 8.09 11.67
CA LEU A 590 10.84 8.38 12.27
C LEU A 590 10.78 8.06 13.78
N ASP A 591 11.91 7.68 14.39
CA ASP A 591 11.98 7.16 15.77
C ASP A 591 10.99 6.01 16.03
N LYS A 592 10.79 5.14 15.03
CA LYS A 592 9.91 3.97 15.11
C LYS A 592 10.75 2.70 15.27
N LYS A 593 10.29 1.78 16.12
CA LYS A 593 10.91 0.45 16.24
C LYS A 593 10.65 -0.35 14.95
N THR A 594 11.69 -0.99 14.43
CA THR A 594 11.54 -1.97 13.34
C THR A 594 11.59 -3.37 13.90
N ASP A 595 10.51 -4.13 13.69
CA ASP A 595 10.50 -5.55 13.99
C ASP A 595 11.35 -6.31 12.96
N GLY A 596 12.29 -7.13 13.44
CA GLY A 596 13.17 -7.94 12.61
C GLY A 596 12.94 -9.43 12.79
N PHE A 597 11.79 -9.83 13.34
CA PHE A 597 11.44 -11.23 13.53
C PHE A 597 11.54 -12.01 12.22
N GLY A 598 12.17 -13.18 12.27
CA GLY A 598 12.39 -14.05 11.10
C GLY A 598 13.51 -13.64 10.14
N ALA A 599 14.03 -12.41 10.21
CA ALA A 599 15.13 -11.97 9.35
C ALA A 599 16.49 -12.51 9.84
N ASN A 600 17.28 -13.10 8.93
CA ASN A 600 18.68 -13.43 9.18
C ASN A 600 19.53 -12.16 9.03
N ARG A 601 19.76 -11.51 10.18
CA ARG A 601 20.53 -10.27 10.32
C ARG A 601 21.99 -10.50 10.74
N TRP A 602 22.36 -11.73 11.09
CA TRP A 602 23.67 -12.05 11.65
C TRP A 602 24.64 -12.61 10.59
N ASP A 603 24.13 -13.20 9.51
CA ASP A 603 24.86 -13.50 8.26
C ASP A 603 23.98 -13.10 7.07
N PRO A 604 23.80 -11.78 6.83
CA PRO A 604 22.91 -11.31 5.79
C PRO A 604 23.44 -11.66 4.38
N SER A 605 22.51 -11.88 3.46
CA SER A 605 22.82 -12.08 2.05
C SER A 605 23.49 -10.84 1.46
N PRO A 606 24.47 -11.00 0.55
CA PRO A 606 24.98 -9.87 -0.22
C PRO A 606 23.95 -9.31 -1.21
N ASN A 607 22.91 -10.07 -1.53
CA ASN A 607 21.82 -9.62 -2.39
C ASN A 607 20.88 -8.69 -1.63
N SER A 608 20.44 -7.61 -2.28
CA SER A 608 19.35 -6.80 -1.73
C SER A 608 18.03 -7.57 -1.75
N PHE A 609 17.12 -7.28 -0.82
CA PHE A 609 15.78 -7.86 -0.83
C PHE A 609 15.02 -7.63 -2.15
N ALA A 610 15.22 -6.47 -2.78
CA ALA A 610 14.63 -6.18 -4.08
C ALA A 610 15.17 -7.10 -5.18
N ALA A 611 16.49 -7.33 -5.21
CA ALA A 611 17.11 -8.29 -6.12
C ALA A 611 16.58 -9.71 -5.87
N TYR A 612 16.49 -10.13 -4.62
CA TYR A 612 15.87 -11.41 -4.26
C TYR A 612 14.44 -11.56 -4.81
N ILE A 613 13.56 -10.56 -4.63
CA ILE A 613 12.20 -10.60 -5.20
C ILE A 613 12.23 -10.70 -6.73
N ASN A 614 13.06 -9.88 -7.38
CA ASN A 614 13.10 -9.73 -8.84
C ASN A 614 13.70 -10.94 -9.54
N ASP A 615 14.78 -11.49 -8.97
CA ASP A 615 15.67 -12.40 -9.66
C ASP A 615 15.50 -13.83 -9.17
N LYS A 616 14.96 -14.03 -7.94
CA LYS A 616 14.67 -15.35 -7.39
C LYS A 616 13.17 -15.58 -7.15
N ALA A 617 12.56 -14.80 -6.27
CA ALA A 617 11.28 -15.21 -5.69
C ALA A 617 10.10 -15.18 -6.67
N ILE A 618 9.91 -14.08 -7.41
CA ILE A 618 8.86 -14.02 -8.44
C ILE A 618 9.15 -14.95 -9.62
N PRO A 619 10.39 -15.05 -10.13
CA PRO A 619 10.74 -16.04 -11.14
C PRO A 619 10.42 -17.48 -10.72
N GLN A 620 10.72 -17.87 -9.47
CA GLN A 620 10.36 -19.20 -8.94
C GLN A 620 8.86 -19.42 -8.85
N VAL A 621 8.09 -18.43 -8.35
CA VAL A 621 6.62 -18.51 -8.36
C VAL A 621 6.09 -18.67 -9.80
N ARG A 622 6.65 -17.94 -10.76
CA ARG A 622 6.29 -18.06 -12.18
C ARG A 622 6.63 -19.46 -12.73
N GLU A 623 7.81 -19.99 -12.42
CA GLU A 623 8.25 -21.34 -12.81
C GLU A 623 7.28 -22.41 -12.31
N ILE A 624 6.94 -22.39 -11.01
CA ILE A 624 5.99 -23.32 -10.39
C ILE A 624 4.62 -23.23 -11.09
N MET A 625 4.07 -22.03 -11.23
CA MET A 625 2.77 -21.80 -11.88
C MET A 625 2.77 -22.23 -13.36
N GLN A 626 3.91 -22.12 -14.03
CA GLN A 626 4.04 -22.55 -15.42
C GLN A 626 4.15 -24.07 -15.55
N ARG A 627 4.83 -24.75 -14.63
CA ARG A 627 5.00 -26.20 -14.63
C ARG A 627 3.74 -26.94 -14.18
N PHE A 628 3.09 -26.47 -13.12
CA PHE A 628 1.98 -27.18 -12.47
C PHE A 628 0.62 -26.56 -12.82
N LYS A 629 0.14 -26.83 -14.05
CA LYS A 629 -1.05 -26.15 -14.61
C LYS A 629 -2.35 -26.39 -13.83
N LYS A 630 -2.46 -27.51 -13.12
CA LYS A 630 -3.63 -27.86 -12.29
C LYS A 630 -3.44 -27.54 -10.81
N LEU A 631 -2.47 -26.70 -10.45
CA LEU A 631 -2.33 -26.19 -9.10
C LEU A 631 -3.65 -25.52 -8.66
N LYS A 632 -4.01 -25.68 -7.39
CA LYS A 632 -5.21 -25.08 -6.79
C LYS A 632 -4.88 -24.05 -5.72
N TYR A 633 -3.77 -24.23 -5.02
CA TYR A 633 -3.40 -23.43 -3.85
C TYR A 633 -1.96 -22.95 -3.92
N ILE A 634 -1.75 -21.69 -3.54
CA ILE A 634 -0.44 -21.20 -3.14
C ILE A 634 -0.51 -20.60 -1.74
N TRP A 635 0.29 -21.16 -0.84
CA TRP A 635 0.35 -20.77 0.55
C TRP A 635 1.63 -19.96 0.76
N PHE A 636 1.50 -18.64 0.80
CA PHE A 636 2.63 -17.74 1.09
C PHE A 636 2.80 -17.59 2.60
N ASP A 637 4.01 -17.24 3.04
CA ASP A 637 4.29 -17.13 4.47
C ASP A 637 5.15 -15.93 4.87
N MET A 638 4.99 -15.55 6.15
CA MET A 638 5.78 -14.59 6.89
C MET A 638 5.98 -13.24 6.17
N PRO A 639 4.91 -12.52 5.77
CA PRO A 639 4.98 -11.31 4.94
C PRO A 639 5.47 -10.06 5.71
N GLY A 640 6.23 -10.23 6.79
CA GLY A 640 6.74 -9.14 7.62
C GLY A 640 7.51 -8.10 6.81
N LEU A 641 7.30 -6.81 7.13
CA LEU A 641 7.92 -5.65 6.47
C LEU A 641 7.68 -5.50 4.95
N MET A 642 6.96 -6.41 4.30
CA MET A 642 6.61 -6.27 2.88
C MET A 642 5.65 -5.11 2.67
N THR A 643 5.89 -4.33 1.62
CA THR A 643 4.97 -3.29 1.16
C THR A 643 3.74 -3.89 0.46
N ALA A 644 2.61 -3.17 0.47
CA ALA A 644 1.41 -3.57 -0.26
C ALA A 644 1.66 -3.78 -1.76
N GLY A 645 2.58 -3.01 -2.36
CA GLY A 645 2.98 -3.19 -3.75
C GLY A 645 3.70 -4.51 -4.02
N GLN A 646 4.55 -4.96 -3.09
CA GLN A 646 5.22 -6.25 -3.18
C GLN A 646 4.21 -7.41 -3.03
N SER A 647 3.31 -7.36 -2.04
CA SER A 647 2.24 -8.36 -1.88
C SER A 647 1.34 -8.43 -3.13
N LEU A 648 0.91 -7.30 -3.69
CA LEU A 648 0.10 -7.28 -4.90
C LEU A 648 0.85 -7.89 -6.10
N ARG A 649 2.16 -7.67 -6.21
CA ARG A 649 2.96 -8.21 -7.32
C ARG A 649 3.01 -9.74 -7.31
N PHE A 650 3.15 -10.36 -6.14
CA PHE A 650 3.02 -11.82 -5.99
C PHE A 650 1.63 -12.29 -6.36
N TYR A 651 0.58 -11.65 -5.80
CA TYR A 651 -0.80 -12.02 -6.08
C TYR A 651 -1.14 -11.93 -7.57
N LYS A 652 -0.75 -10.82 -8.21
CA LYS A 652 -0.96 -10.56 -9.63
C LYS A 652 -0.21 -11.57 -10.50
N THR A 653 1.02 -11.95 -10.13
CA THR A 653 1.79 -12.99 -10.83
C THR A 653 1.03 -14.32 -10.84
N VAL A 654 0.47 -14.72 -9.70
CA VAL A 654 -0.35 -15.95 -9.60
C VAL A 654 -1.60 -15.81 -10.46
N TYR A 655 -2.35 -14.71 -10.29
CA TYR A 655 -3.61 -14.47 -10.99
C TYR A 655 -3.47 -14.42 -12.52
N GLU A 656 -2.44 -13.74 -13.05
CA GLU A 656 -2.21 -13.65 -14.50
C GLU A 656 -1.84 -15.00 -15.13
N LEU A 657 -1.21 -15.90 -14.36
CA LEU A 657 -0.82 -17.22 -14.84
C LEU A 657 -1.95 -18.24 -14.71
N ASN A 658 -2.71 -18.18 -13.62
CA ASN A 658 -3.91 -18.98 -13.42
C ASN A 658 -4.86 -18.31 -12.40
N PRO A 659 -5.99 -17.75 -12.83
CA PRO A 659 -6.94 -17.08 -11.94
C PRO A 659 -7.67 -18.04 -11.00
N ASP A 660 -7.64 -19.35 -11.26
CA ASP A 660 -8.32 -20.36 -10.43
C ASP A 660 -7.47 -20.83 -9.23
N VAL A 661 -6.20 -20.42 -9.15
CA VAL A 661 -5.34 -20.69 -7.99
C VAL A 661 -5.67 -19.69 -6.88
N ILE A 662 -6.06 -20.17 -5.70
CA ILE A 662 -6.31 -19.31 -4.53
C ILE A 662 -5.04 -19.14 -3.68
N VAL A 663 -4.95 -17.98 -3.04
CA VAL A 663 -3.77 -17.51 -2.29
C VAL A 663 -4.13 -17.32 -0.82
N SER A 664 -3.33 -17.83 0.11
CA SER A 664 -3.54 -17.58 1.55
C SER A 664 -3.36 -16.10 1.92
N GLU A 665 -3.99 -15.64 3.02
CA GLU A 665 -3.81 -14.25 3.48
C GLU A 665 -2.42 -13.92 4.01
N ARG A 666 -1.59 -14.94 4.24
CA ARG A 666 -0.19 -14.78 4.60
C ARG A 666 0.70 -14.26 3.46
N ILE A 667 0.11 -13.84 2.35
CA ILE A 667 0.74 -12.91 1.38
C ILE A 667 0.91 -11.48 1.93
N GLY A 668 0.17 -11.10 2.98
CA GLY A 668 0.32 -9.84 3.71
C GLY A 668 -0.53 -8.67 3.22
N ASN A 669 -0.42 -7.54 3.94
CA ASN A 669 -1.07 -6.26 3.62
C ASN A 669 -2.60 -6.34 3.47
N GLY A 670 -3.25 -7.24 4.21
CA GLY A 670 -4.70 -7.45 4.17
C GLY A 670 -5.22 -8.10 2.88
N MET A 671 -4.32 -8.56 2.00
CA MET A 671 -4.65 -9.28 0.77
C MET A 671 -4.77 -10.80 1.02
N GLY A 672 -5.17 -11.54 -0.01
CA GLY A 672 -5.29 -13.00 -0.01
C GLY A 672 -6.74 -13.49 0.11
N ASP A 673 -6.99 -14.65 -0.49
CA ASP A 673 -8.32 -15.12 -0.86
C ASP A 673 -9.07 -15.82 0.29
N TYR A 674 -8.34 -16.35 1.28
CA TYR A 674 -8.89 -16.99 2.48
C TYR A 674 -8.01 -16.69 3.70
N ALA A 675 -8.63 -16.72 4.88
CA ALA A 675 -8.01 -16.35 6.14
C ALA A 675 -7.29 -17.52 6.84
N ILE A 676 -6.29 -17.19 7.65
CA ILE A 676 -5.52 -18.08 8.51
C ILE A 676 -5.65 -17.56 9.95
N PRO A 677 -6.51 -18.15 10.79
CA PRO A 677 -6.77 -17.66 12.14
C PRO A 677 -5.54 -17.63 13.06
N GLY A 678 -4.51 -18.40 12.74
CA GLY A 678 -3.27 -18.54 13.51
C GLY A 678 -2.67 -19.94 13.36
N ASP A 679 -1.42 -20.09 13.78
CA ASP A 679 -0.74 -21.39 13.82
C ASP A 679 -1.19 -22.19 15.04
N ASN A 680 -1.53 -23.47 14.82
CA ASN A 680 -2.09 -24.38 15.83
C ASN A 680 -3.18 -23.70 16.67
N ARG A 681 -4.08 -22.97 16.02
CA ARG A 681 -5.16 -22.24 16.69
C ARG A 681 -6.52 -22.63 16.11
N ILE A 682 -7.50 -22.81 16.99
CA ILE A 682 -8.90 -22.93 16.58
C ILE A 682 -9.62 -21.63 16.99
N PRO A 683 -10.19 -20.87 16.04
CA PRO A 683 -10.90 -19.64 16.37
C PRO A 683 -12.15 -19.92 17.23
N THR A 684 -12.55 -18.95 18.01
CA THR A 684 -13.80 -18.97 18.77
C THR A 684 -15.00 -18.81 17.82
N GLY A 685 -16.19 -19.24 18.24
CA GLY A 685 -17.41 -19.16 17.42
C GLY A 685 -17.86 -17.73 17.08
N ASN A 686 -17.31 -16.71 17.74
CA ASN A 686 -17.66 -15.29 17.55
C ASN A 686 -16.74 -14.57 16.56
N GLU A 687 -15.65 -15.19 16.12
CA GLU A 687 -14.72 -14.59 15.18
C GLU A 687 -15.26 -14.64 13.75
N ASN A 688 -15.26 -13.49 13.07
CA ASN A 688 -15.72 -13.37 11.69
C ASN A 688 -14.60 -12.81 10.80
N PHE A 689 -14.13 -13.62 9.86
CA PHE A 689 -13.06 -13.26 8.94
C PHE A 689 -13.55 -12.55 7.67
N GLY A 690 -14.86 -12.53 7.39
CA GLY A 690 -15.43 -11.96 6.16
C GLY A 690 -15.08 -12.71 4.86
N LYS A 691 -14.34 -13.82 4.94
CA LYS A 691 -13.91 -14.70 3.83
C LYS A 691 -13.79 -16.15 4.33
N PRO A 692 -13.65 -17.17 3.45
CA PRO A 692 -13.33 -18.53 3.89
C PRO A 692 -12.07 -18.53 4.76
N TRP A 693 -11.91 -19.51 5.64
CA TRP A 693 -10.76 -19.60 6.52
C TRP A 693 -10.29 -21.05 6.70
N GLU A 694 -9.02 -21.20 7.02
CA GLU A 694 -8.35 -22.49 7.22
C GLU A 694 -7.48 -22.42 8.47
N ALA A 695 -7.78 -23.28 9.44
CA ALA A 695 -6.89 -23.51 10.57
C ALA A 695 -5.83 -24.53 10.17
N ILE A 696 -4.59 -24.26 10.58
CA ILE A 696 -3.45 -25.12 10.31
C ILE A 696 -2.90 -25.65 11.62
N GLY A 697 -2.49 -26.92 11.62
CA GLY A 697 -1.93 -27.53 12.82
C GLY A 697 -0.98 -28.66 12.53
N THR A 698 -0.11 -28.95 13.48
CA THR A 698 0.94 -29.98 13.42
C THR A 698 0.45 -31.30 14.01
N PHE A 699 1.12 -32.40 13.71
CA PHE A 699 0.86 -33.69 14.38
C PHE A 699 1.46 -33.77 15.80
N ASN A 700 2.48 -32.95 16.09
CA ASN A 700 3.19 -32.83 17.36
C ASN A 700 3.50 -31.33 17.60
N HIS A 701 4.68 -30.95 18.10
CA HIS A 701 5.05 -29.57 18.41
C HIS A 701 5.85 -28.86 17.30
N SER A 702 6.11 -29.53 16.17
CA SER A 702 6.96 -29.00 15.09
C SER A 702 6.32 -29.19 13.71
N TRP A 703 6.62 -28.29 12.77
CA TRP A 703 6.20 -28.46 11.38
C TRP A 703 7.14 -29.42 10.64
N GLY A 704 8.45 -29.12 10.67
CA GLY A 704 9.48 -30.04 10.19
C GLY A 704 9.72 -31.20 11.15
N TYR A 705 10.31 -32.27 10.64
CA TYR A 705 10.69 -33.44 11.45
C TYR A 705 11.60 -33.06 12.62
N LYS A 706 11.26 -33.52 13.82
CA LYS A 706 11.95 -33.26 15.08
C LYS A 706 12.17 -34.59 15.78
N SER A 707 13.41 -35.07 15.78
CA SER A 707 13.76 -36.47 16.05
C SER A 707 13.35 -36.98 17.44
N TYR A 708 13.23 -36.07 18.41
CA TYR A 708 12.90 -36.36 19.80
C TYR A 708 11.48 -35.94 20.21
N ASP A 709 10.67 -35.41 19.29
CA ASP A 709 9.30 -35.01 19.56
C ASP A 709 8.32 -36.11 19.17
N HIS A 710 7.93 -36.91 20.16
CA HIS A 710 7.05 -38.07 20.01
C HIS A 710 5.64 -37.85 20.57
N ASP A 711 5.29 -36.61 20.93
CA ASP A 711 3.95 -36.29 21.42
C ASP A 711 2.96 -36.11 20.26
N TRP A 712 2.65 -37.24 19.63
CA TRP A 712 1.72 -37.31 18.51
C TRP A 712 0.28 -37.10 19.00
N LYS A 713 -0.46 -36.20 18.33
CA LYS A 713 -1.90 -36.01 18.53
C LYS A 713 -2.63 -37.36 18.51
N SER A 714 -3.41 -37.60 19.57
CA SER A 714 -4.25 -38.80 19.67
C SER A 714 -5.40 -38.78 18.66
N ILE A 715 -6.04 -39.92 18.41
CA ILE A 715 -7.23 -39.98 17.54
C ILE A 715 -8.34 -39.05 18.03
N ASP A 716 -8.53 -38.95 19.34
CA ASP A 716 -9.57 -38.08 19.89
C ASP A 716 -9.25 -36.62 19.70
N GLU A 717 -7.99 -36.23 19.86
CA GLU A 717 -7.54 -34.88 19.55
C GLU A 717 -7.75 -34.55 18.06
N LEU A 718 -7.30 -35.43 17.15
CA LEU A 718 -7.47 -35.22 15.71
C LEU A 718 -8.93 -35.08 15.29
N ARG A 719 -9.81 -35.92 15.85
CA ARG A 719 -11.25 -35.82 15.62
C ARG A 719 -11.83 -34.54 16.18
N TYR A 720 -11.46 -34.16 17.41
CA TYR A 720 -11.89 -32.90 18.01
C TYR A 720 -11.53 -31.70 17.14
N TRP A 721 -10.28 -31.60 16.68
CA TRP A 721 -9.85 -30.55 15.77
C TRP A 721 -10.72 -30.46 14.52
N LEU A 722 -10.93 -31.59 13.84
CA LEU A 722 -11.71 -31.61 12.61
C LEU A 722 -13.18 -31.24 12.85
N LEU A 723 -13.79 -31.73 13.95
CA LEU A 723 -15.17 -31.45 14.30
C LEU A 723 -15.38 -29.98 14.70
N GLU A 724 -14.53 -29.46 15.59
CA GLU A 724 -14.60 -28.09 16.10
C GLU A 724 -14.37 -27.06 14.98
N ILE A 725 -13.44 -27.33 14.05
CA ILE A 725 -13.20 -26.46 12.90
C ILE A 725 -14.35 -26.52 11.90
N SER A 726 -14.83 -27.73 11.58
CA SER A 726 -15.91 -27.91 10.60
C SER A 726 -17.24 -27.34 11.08
N SER A 727 -17.56 -27.46 12.38
CA SER A 727 -18.78 -26.87 12.97
C SER A 727 -18.78 -25.33 12.91
N LYS A 728 -17.59 -24.72 12.91
CA LYS A 728 -17.37 -23.27 12.74
C LYS A 728 -17.17 -22.85 11.27
N GLY A 729 -17.18 -23.82 10.36
CA GLY A 729 -17.22 -23.58 8.91
C GLY A 729 -15.86 -23.45 8.23
N GLY A 730 -14.77 -23.67 8.96
CA GLY A 730 -13.41 -23.62 8.42
C GLY A 730 -12.96 -24.91 7.74
N ASN A 731 -11.78 -24.84 7.14
CA ASN A 731 -11.00 -26.00 6.73
C ASN A 731 -9.91 -26.28 7.76
N TYR A 732 -9.52 -27.54 7.93
CA TYR A 732 -8.38 -27.97 8.71
C TYR A 732 -7.29 -28.51 7.78
N MET A 733 -6.08 -27.94 7.85
CA MET A 733 -4.92 -28.48 7.15
C MET A 733 -3.91 -29.01 8.18
N LEU A 734 -3.70 -30.33 8.15
CA LEU A 734 -2.89 -31.03 9.14
C LEU A 734 -1.52 -31.39 8.58
N ASN A 735 -0.47 -30.94 9.26
CA ASN A 735 0.91 -31.09 8.84
C ASN A 735 1.57 -32.40 9.26
N ILE A 736 2.28 -33.01 8.32
CA ILE A 736 3.29 -34.05 8.57
C ILE A 736 4.70 -33.50 8.30
N GLY A 737 5.70 -34.04 9.00
CA GLY A 737 7.12 -33.77 8.75
C GLY A 737 7.86 -35.08 8.46
N PRO A 738 8.10 -35.42 7.18
CA PRO A 738 8.96 -36.56 6.82
C PRO A 738 10.40 -36.37 7.31
N ASP A 739 11.07 -37.46 7.66
CA ASP A 739 12.46 -37.47 8.10
C ASP A 739 13.46 -37.24 6.94
N GLU A 740 14.76 -37.28 7.23
CA GLU A 740 15.82 -37.07 6.23
C GLU A 740 15.85 -38.16 5.14
N LYS A 741 15.20 -39.30 5.37
CA LYS A 741 15.08 -40.41 4.43
C LYS A 741 13.80 -40.35 3.59
N GLY A 742 12.87 -39.46 3.95
CA GLY A 742 11.56 -39.31 3.31
C GLY A 742 10.46 -40.15 3.96
N GLN A 743 10.70 -40.74 5.13
CA GLN A 743 9.72 -41.56 5.83
C GLN A 743 8.82 -40.71 6.72
N VAL A 744 7.54 -41.07 6.77
CA VAL A 744 6.57 -40.51 7.72
C VAL A 744 6.51 -41.41 8.95
N ALA A 745 6.46 -40.82 10.15
CA ALA A 745 6.41 -41.58 11.40
C ALA A 745 5.23 -42.58 11.44
N GLU A 746 5.48 -43.79 11.93
CA GLU A 746 4.48 -44.87 11.96
C GLU A 746 3.22 -44.51 12.76
N GLN A 747 3.37 -43.76 13.85
CA GLN A 747 2.22 -43.32 14.66
C GLN A 747 1.31 -42.35 13.87
N VAL A 748 1.89 -41.51 13.01
CA VAL A 748 1.16 -40.60 12.12
C VAL A 748 0.39 -41.41 11.07
N LYS A 749 1.05 -42.37 10.40
CA LYS A 749 0.40 -43.28 9.43
C LYS A 749 -0.78 -44.02 10.05
N LYS A 750 -0.56 -44.63 11.22
CA LYS A 750 -1.59 -45.33 11.99
C LYS A 750 -2.77 -44.42 12.33
N ASN A 751 -2.50 -43.22 12.83
CA ASN A 751 -3.55 -42.32 13.27
C ASN A 751 -4.39 -41.78 12.10
N LEU A 752 -3.74 -41.47 10.98
CA LEU A 752 -4.42 -41.09 9.74
C LEU A 752 -5.28 -42.23 9.17
N GLY A 753 -4.82 -43.48 9.26
CA GLY A 753 -5.60 -44.65 8.86
C GLY A 753 -6.91 -44.78 9.64
N ILE A 754 -6.84 -44.71 10.97
CA ILE A 754 -8.02 -44.78 11.85
C ILE A 754 -8.98 -43.60 11.58
N LEU A 755 -8.44 -42.40 11.39
CA LEU A 755 -9.25 -41.21 11.07
C LEU A 755 -9.98 -41.37 9.72
N GLY A 756 -9.31 -41.94 8.72
CA GLY A 756 -9.86 -42.26 7.41
C GLY A 756 -11.01 -43.28 7.46
N GLU A 757 -10.83 -44.36 8.22
CA GLU A 757 -11.89 -45.35 8.46
C GLU A 757 -13.14 -44.70 9.08
N TRP A 758 -12.96 -43.84 10.07
CA TRP A 758 -14.07 -43.08 10.67
C TRP A 758 -14.75 -42.12 9.67
N LEU A 759 -13.96 -41.43 8.84
CA LEU A 759 -14.47 -40.51 7.81
C LEU A 759 -15.20 -41.20 6.67
N THR A 760 -14.99 -42.50 6.46
CA THR A 760 -15.77 -43.28 5.47
C THR A 760 -17.27 -43.26 5.79
N THR A 761 -17.64 -43.21 7.08
CA THR A 761 -19.04 -43.10 7.52
C THR A 761 -19.43 -41.67 7.87
N SER A 762 -18.59 -40.96 8.61
CA SER A 762 -18.92 -39.63 9.16
C SER A 762 -18.65 -38.49 8.17
N GLY A 763 -17.96 -38.74 7.06
CA GLY A 763 -17.54 -37.73 6.10
C GLY A 763 -18.69 -36.96 5.45
N GLU A 764 -19.88 -37.58 5.31
CA GLU A 764 -21.08 -36.89 4.80
C GLU A 764 -21.46 -35.65 5.62
N ALA A 765 -21.27 -35.74 6.94
CA ALA A 765 -21.53 -34.66 7.88
C ALA A 765 -20.46 -33.57 7.90
N ILE A 766 -19.32 -33.79 7.24
CA ILE A 766 -18.17 -32.86 7.23
C ILE A 766 -18.06 -32.19 5.86
N TYR A 767 -17.83 -32.98 4.80
CA TYR A 767 -17.52 -32.43 3.48
C TYR A 767 -18.71 -31.68 2.87
N GLY A 768 -18.46 -30.46 2.41
CA GLY A 768 -19.51 -29.58 1.86
C GLY A 768 -20.50 -29.04 2.90
N SER A 769 -20.25 -29.24 4.20
CA SER A 769 -21.12 -28.70 5.25
C SER A 769 -20.83 -27.23 5.54
N VAL A 770 -21.78 -26.59 6.21
CA VAL A 770 -21.65 -25.23 6.78
C VAL A 770 -22.06 -25.27 8.26
N PRO A 771 -21.71 -24.24 9.06
CA PRO A 771 -22.14 -24.15 10.45
C PRO A 771 -23.66 -24.26 10.58
N TRP A 772 -24.12 -25.05 11.56
CA TRP A 772 -25.50 -24.95 12.03
C TRP A 772 -25.62 -23.86 13.11
N THR A 773 -26.85 -23.50 13.48
CA THR A 773 -27.13 -22.44 14.46
C THR A 773 -26.47 -22.68 15.81
N ILE A 774 -26.37 -23.95 16.22
CA ILE A 774 -25.63 -24.38 17.41
C ILE A 774 -24.43 -25.15 16.90
N GLN A 775 -23.22 -24.83 17.38
CA GLN A 775 -21.97 -25.46 16.92
C GLN A 775 -21.59 -26.68 17.77
N HIS A 776 -21.84 -26.59 19.09
CA HIS A 776 -21.49 -27.60 20.08
C HIS A 776 -22.56 -27.68 21.19
N GLU A 777 -22.84 -28.88 21.67
CA GLU A 777 -23.63 -29.19 22.87
C GLU A 777 -22.84 -30.20 23.69
N GLY A 778 -22.62 -29.93 24.97
CA GLY A 778 -21.95 -30.87 25.86
C GLY A 778 -21.12 -30.17 26.94
N PRO A 779 -20.68 -30.92 27.96
CA PRO A 779 -19.87 -30.38 29.05
C PRO A 779 -18.42 -30.11 28.65
N THR A 780 -17.89 -30.76 27.60
CA THR A 780 -16.46 -30.66 27.27
C THR A 780 -16.18 -29.42 26.45
N SER A 781 -15.34 -28.53 26.97
CA SER A 781 -14.88 -27.33 26.28
C SER A 781 -13.36 -27.26 26.33
N ILE A 782 -12.75 -27.07 25.16
CA ILE A 782 -11.30 -26.98 25.00
C ILE A 782 -11.01 -25.68 24.26
N GLN A 783 -9.94 -25.00 24.66
CA GLN A 783 -9.45 -23.80 23.97
C GLN A 783 -8.06 -24.09 23.42
N ILE A 784 -7.86 -23.81 22.13
CA ILE A 784 -6.59 -23.97 21.44
C ILE A 784 -6.19 -22.61 20.83
N THR A 785 -5.23 -21.94 21.45
CA THR A 785 -4.94 -20.51 21.26
C THR A 785 -3.70 -20.23 20.42
N ASP A 786 -2.65 -21.06 20.48
CA ASP A 786 -1.36 -20.80 19.82
C ASP A 786 -0.46 -22.04 19.65
N THR A 787 0.61 -21.86 18.87
CA THR A 787 1.65 -22.86 18.54
C THR A 787 2.23 -23.60 19.73
N GLU A 788 2.51 -22.88 20.82
CA GLU A 788 3.26 -23.42 21.94
C GLU A 788 2.33 -23.93 23.07
N GLN A 789 1.03 -23.62 23.02
CA GLN A 789 0.09 -24.02 24.08
C GLN A 789 0.10 -25.52 24.32
N ARG A 790 0.05 -26.32 23.25
CA ARG A 790 0.02 -27.78 23.38
C ARG A 790 1.30 -28.33 24.03
N GLU A 791 2.45 -27.72 23.75
CA GLU A 791 3.71 -28.10 24.38
C GLU A 791 3.73 -27.73 25.88
N ARG A 792 3.18 -26.54 26.22
CA ARG A 792 3.13 -26.04 27.60
C ARG A 792 2.10 -26.76 28.47
N GLU A 793 0.94 -27.10 27.92
CA GLU A 793 -0.24 -27.53 28.67
C GLU A 793 -0.62 -28.99 28.41
N GLY A 794 -0.08 -29.60 27.35
CA GLY A 794 -0.52 -30.90 26.84
C GLY A 794 -1.92 -30.83 26.22
N PHE A 795 -2.50 -32.00 25.94
CA PHE A 795 -3.90 -32.14 25.55
C PHE A 795 -4.60 -33.12 26.49
N THR A 796 -5.55 -32.63 27.29
CA THR A 796 -6.40 -33.45 28.16
C THR A 796 -7.87 -33.13 27.88
N ALA A 797 -8.64 -34.14 27.50
CA ALA A 797 -10.05 -33.99 27.20
C ALA A 797 -10.86 -35.24 27.59
N ASP A 798 -11.82 -35.06 28.49
CA ASP A 798 -12.77 -36.10 28.87
C ASP A 798 -14.06 -35.96 28.06
N PHE A 799 -14.03 -36.46 26.82
CA PHE A 799 -15.24 -36.48 25.97
C PHE A 799 -16.30 -37.43 26.56
N THR A 800 -17.52 -36.93 26.68
CA THR A 800 -18.67 -37.66 27.22
C THR A 800 -19.64 -38.06 26.10
N PRO A 801 -20.57 -39.02 26.35
CA PRO A 801 -21.67 -39.31 25.42
C PRO A 801 -22.66 -38.16 25.19
N SER A 802 -22.50 -37.02 25.87
CA SER A 802 -23.34 -35.83 25.70
C SER A 802 -22.67 -34.72 24.88
N ASP A 803 -21.45 -34.95 24.37
CA ASP A 803 -20.73 -34.00 23.53
C ASP A 803 -21.05 -34.23 22.05
N PHE A 804 -21.64 -33.20 21.43
CA PHE A 804 -22.14 -33.19 20.06
C PHE A 804 -21.65 -31.95 19.32
N TRP A 805 -21.09 -32.18 18.15
CA TRP A 805 -20.80 -31.12 17.18
C TRP A 805 -21.85 -31.14 16.08
N PHE A 806 -22.20 -29.96 15.58
CA PHE A 806 -23.24 -29.83 14.58
C PHE A 806 -22.74 -29.14 13.33
N THR A 807 -23.23 -29.65 12.20
CA THR A 807 -23.09 -29.03 10.89
C THR A 807 -24.42 -29.13 10.15
N GLN A 808 -24.54 -28.44 9.03
CA GLN A 808 -25.70 -28.60 8.16
C GLN A 808 -25.31 -28.64 6.69
N LYS A 809 -26.09 -29.38 5.90
CA LYS A 809 -25.91 -29.51 4.45
C LYS A 809 -27.21 -29.99 3.80
N GLN A 810 -27.58 -29.38 2.67
CA GLN A 810 -28.70 -29.81 1.83
C GLN A 810 -30.02 -30.03 2.58
N GLY A 811 -30.33 -29.18 3.57
CA GLY A 811 -31.56 -29.26 4.35
C GLY A 811 -31.55 -30.28 5.50
N PHE A 812 -30.40 -30.91 5.76
CA PHE A 812 -30.17 -31.78 6.91
C PHE A 812 -29.28 -31.10 7.94
N VAL A 813 -29.56 -31.36 9.22
CA VAL A 813 -28.66 -31.10 10.34
C VAL A 813 -27.94 -32.41 10.66
N TYR A 814 -26.64 -32.34 10.86
CA TYR A 814 -25.83 -33.46 11.27
C TYR A 814 -25.39 -33.28 12.72
N VAL A 815 -25.36 -34.40 13.45
CA VAL A 815 -24.93 -34.43 14.85
C VAL A 815 -23.79 -35.44 14.94
N LEU A 816 -22.59 -34.98 15.27
CA LEU A 816 -21.37 -35.76 15.37
C LEU A 816 -21.03 -35.97 16.84
N ALA A 817 -21.08 -37.22 17.30
CA ALA A 817 -20.76 -37.58 18.68
C ALA A 817 -19.33 -38.14 18.78
N MET A 818 -18.57 -37.69 19.79
CA MET A 818 -17.22 -38.21 20.05
C MET A 818 -17.26 -39.59 20.72
N ARG A 819 -18.29 -39.84 21.55
CA ARG A 819 -18.51 -41.08 22.32
C ARG A 819 -19.94 -41.59 22.20
N SER A 820 -20.10 -42.88 22.50
CA SER A 820 -21.41 -43.52 22.61
C SER A 820 -21.67 -43.97 24.05
N SER A 821 -22.93 -43.90 24.48
CA SER A 821 -23.34 -44.38 25.80
C SER A 821 -23.34 -45.90 25.89
N ALA A 822 -23.11 -46.43 27.10
CA ALA A 822 -23.11 -47.87 27.37
C ALA A 822 -24.50 -48.50 27.23
N ASP A 823 -25.53 -47.79 27.70
CA ASP A 823 -26.92 -48.24 27.60
C ASP A 823 -27.55 -47.92 26.23
N GLY A 824 -26.81 -47.23 25.36
CA GLY A 824 -27.21 -46.81 24.03
C GLY A 824 -28.25 -45.70 24.00
N ARG A 825 -28.57 -45.05 25.12
CA ARG A 825 -29.49 -43.90 25.13
C ARG A 825 -28.77 -42.65 24.65
N VAL A 826 -29.47 -41.87 23.82
CA VAL A 826 -28.99 -40.60 23.26
C VAL A 826 -30.05 -39.55 23.47
N THR A 827 -29.64 -38.38 23.94
CA THR A 827 -30.48 -37.19 24.08
C THR A 827 -29.74 -36.00 23.49
N VAL A 828 -30.28 -35.41 22.41
CA VAL A 828 -29.74 -34.19 21.80
C VAL A 828 -30.67 -33.02 22.16
N ARG A 829 -30.28 -32.22 23.15
CA ARG A 829 -31.10 -31.16 23.75
C ARG A 829 -31.31 -29.98 22.80
N SER A 830 -30.35 -29.74 21.92
CA SER A 830 -30.39 -28.71 20.88
C SER A 830 -31.52 -28.95 19.87
N LEU A 831 -32.05 -30.16 19.82
CA LEU A 831 -33.16 -30.57 18.96
C LEU A 831 -34.42 -30.89 19.77
N SER A 832 -34.72 -30.12 20.82
CA SER A 832 -36.01 -30.23 21.52
C SER A 832 -37.19 -29.75 20.65
N SER A 833 -38.40 -30.21 20.98
CA SER A 833 -39.63 -29.87 20.26
C SER A 833 -39.90 -28.36 20.23
N ASN A 834 -39.40 -27.61 21.21
CA ASN A 834 -39.53 -26.15 21.29
C ASN A 834 -38.57 -25.41 20.34
N LYS A 835 -37.50 -26.06 19.87
CA LYS A 835 -36.46 -25.45 19.02
C LYS A 835 -36.60 -25.80 17.54
N ALA A 836 -36.92 -27.05 17.25
CA ALA A 836 -37.10 -27.53 15.88
C ALA A 836 -38.03 -28.75 15.86
N ARG A 837 -38.73 -28.99 14.75
CA ARG A 837 -39.52 -30.22 14.55
C ARG A 837 -38.72 -31.22 13.72
N VAL A 838 -38.43 -32.39 14.28
CA VAL A 838 -37.67 -33.46 13.59
C VAL A 838 -38.64 -34.35 12.79
N GLU A 839 -38.36 -34.55 11.49
CA GLU A 839 -39.12 -35.43 10.61
C GLU A 839 -38.54 -36.85 10.60
N THR A 840 -37.23 -36.95 10.39
CA THR A 840 -36.54 -38.24 10.26
C THR A 840 -35.18 -38.17 10.91
N VAL A 841 -34.77 -39.28 11.54
CA VAL A 841 -33.43 -39.48 12.06
C VAL A 841 -32.83 -40.72 11.42
N GLU A 842 -31.59 -40.60 10.99
CA GLU A 842 -30.77 -41.69 10.48
C GLU A 842 -29.43 -41.67 11.17
N ILE A 843 -28.92 -42.87 11.50
CA ILE A 843 -27.55 -43.04 11.94
C ILE A 843 -26.72 -43.39 10.71
N LEU A 844 -25.71 -42.58 10.39
CA LEU A 844 -24.85 -42.83 9.24
C LEU A 844 -24.20 -44.22 9.36
N GLY A 845 -24.30 -45.04 8.31
CA GLY A 845 -23.83 -46.44 8.31
C GLY A 845 -24.73 -47.45 9.05
N ALA A 846 -25.87 -47.03 9.61
CA ALA A 846 -26.82 -47.92 10.29
C ALA A 846 -28.30 -47.69 9.91
N GLY A 847 -28.62 -46.64 9.16
CA GLY A 847 -29.95 -46.40 8.61
C GLY A 847 -30.93 -45.71 9.57
N HIS A 848 -32.20 -45.69 9.20
CA HIS A 848 -33.25 -45.00 9.95
C HIS A 848 -33.46 -45.60 11.35
N VAL A 849 -33.69 -44.72 12.32
CA VAL A 849 -33.92 -45.09 13.72
C VAL A 849 -35.22 -44.46 14.25
N LYS A 850 -35.91 -45.20 15.12
CA LYS A 850 -37.06 -44.66 15.86
C LYS A 850 -36.56 -43.62 16.88
N PHE A 851 -37.28 -42.53 16.99
CA PHE A 851 -36.99 -41.46 17.95
C PHE A 851 -38.26 -40.99 18.65
N ASN A 852 -38.08 -40.36 19.81
CA ASN A 852 -39.09 -39.52 20.47
C ASN A 852 -38.53 -38.09 20.55
N GLN A 853 -39.38 -37.08 20.50
CA GLN A 853 -38.97 -35.70 20.65
C GLN A 853 -39.90 -35.00 21.64
N ASP A 854 -39.32 -34.39 22.67
CA ASP A 854 -40.05 -33.60 23.66
C ASP A 854 -39.30 -32.30 23.99
N GLU A 855 -39.76 -31.58 25.02
CA GLU A 855 -39.19 -30.29 25.43
C GLU A 855 -37.74 -30.38 25.92
N ASN A 856 -37.28 -31.57 26.31
CA ASN A 856 -35.93 -31.82 26.82
C ASN A 856 -34.95 -32.24 25.73
N GLY A 857 -35.42 -32.69 24.57
CA GLY A 857 -34.55 -33.01 23.42
C GLY A 857 -35.11 -34.03 22.44
N LEU A 858 -34.26 -34.41 21.50
CA LEU A 858 -34.44 -35.56 20.63
C LEU A 858 -33.86 -36.81 21.31
N HIS A 859 -34.68 -37.84 21.49
CA HIS A 859 -34.34 -39.07 22.17
C HIS A 859 -34.33 -40.26 21.22
N LEU A 860 -33.26 -41.05 21.23
CA LEU A 860 -33.16 -42.29 20.44
C LEU A 860 -32.33 -43.36 21.15
N ARG A 861 -32.35 -44.57 20.60
CA ARG A 861 -31.51 -45.69 21.06
C ARG A 861 -30.58 -46.18 19.96
N LEU A 862 -29.30 -46.29 20.30
CA LEU A 862 -28.28 -46.84 19.43
C LEU A 862 -28.42 -48.37 19.29
N PRO A 863 -28.17 -48.92 18.09
CA PRO A 863 -28.04 -50.36 17.91
C PRO A 863 -26.86 -50.90 18.71
N GLN A 864 -26.90 -52.18 19.09
CA GLN A 864 -25.91 -52.79 19.97
C GLN A 864 -24.46 -52.59 19.48
N LYS A 865 -24.24 -52.67 18.16
CA LYS A 865 -22.92 -52.48 17.53
C LYS A 865 -22.30 -51.08 17.71
N LEU A 866 -23.09 -50.07 18.08
CA LEU A 866 -22.63 -48.70 18.30
C LEU A 866 -22.59 -48.30 19.78
N ARG A 867 -23.04 -49.16 20.69
CA ARG A 867 -22.94 -48.90 22.14
C ARG A 867 -21.48 -49.00 22.55
N ASN A 868 -21.03 -48.13 23.47
CA ASN A 868 -19.64 -48.04 23.90
C ASN A 868 -18.60 -47.84 22.78
N SER A 869 -19.00 -47.39 21.58
CA SER A 869 -18.04 -47.05 20.54
C SER A 869 -17.17 -45.87 21.00
N ALA A 870 -15.85 -46.09 21.06
CA ALA A 870 -14.85 -45.06 21.30
C ALA A 870 -14.79 -44.05 20.14
N LEU A 871 -15.16 -44.45 18.93
CA LEU A 871 -15.23 -43.57 17.76
C LEU A 871 -16.58 -42.86 17.60
N GLY A 872 -17.49 -43.03 18.57
CA GLY A 872 -18.81 -42.38 18.55
C GLY A 872 -19.67 -42.81 17.36
N TYR A 873 -20.49 -41.88 16.86
CA TYR A 873 -21.41 -42.06 15.74
C TYR A 873 -21.79 -40.70 15.14
N SER A 874 -22.48 -40.71 14.01
CA SER A 874 -23.03 -39.49 13.38
C SER A 874 -24.48 -39.69 13.00
N LEU A 875 -25.29 -38.65 13.20
CA LEU A 875 -26.71 -38.61 12.84
C LEU A 875 -26.92 -37.70 11.64
N ARG A 876 -27.84 -38.09 10.76
CA ARG A 876 -28.43 -37.24 9.73
C ARG A 876 -29.89 -36.98 10.08
N ILE A 877 -30.25 -35.71 10.23
CA ILE A 877 -31.54 -35.30 10.78
C ILE A 877 -32.22 -34.34 9.80
N LYS A 878 -33.44 -34.68 9.40
CA LYS A 878 -34.29 -33.81 8.60
C LYS A 878 -35.21 -33.02 9.51
N LEU A 879 -35.19 -31.70 9.38
CA LEU A 879 -36.10 -30.81 10.10
C LEU A 879 -37.28 -30.44 9.21
N ALA A 880 -38.46 -30.26 9.81
CA ALA A 880 -39.62 -29.74 9.09
C ALA A 880 -39.35 -28.30 8.67
N LYS A 881 -39.75 -27.94 7.44
CA LYS A 881 -39.70 -26.54 6.99
C LYS A 881 -40.59 -25.70 7.91
N ALA A 882 -40.09 -24.56 8.40
CA ALA A 882 -40.92 -23.57 9.06
C ALA A 882 -42.09 -23.21 8.14
N ALA A 883 -43.32 -23.20 8.67
CA ALA A 883 -44.49 -22.77 7.90
C ALA A 883 -44.21 -21.36 7.37
N ALA A 884 -44.31 -21.16 6.05
CA ALA A 884 -44.17 -19.83 5.47
C ALA A 884 -45.24 -18.93 6.11
N SER A 885 -44.83 -17.89 6.82
CA SER A 885 -45.74 -16.82 7.23
C SER A 885 -46.44 -16.29 5.98
N PRO A 886 -47.78 -16.13 5.99
CA PRO A 886 -48.48 -15.55 4.86
C PRO A 886 -47.95 -14.11 4.68
N MET A 887 -47.38 -13.84 3.51
CA MET A 887 -46.96 -12.48 3.13
C MET A 887 -48.16 -11.55 3.24
N ILE A 888 -48.08 -10.59 4.16
CA ILE A 888 -48.96 -9.42 4.16
C ILE A 888 -48.53 -8.58 2.94
N LYS A 889 -49.53 -8.25 2.11
CA LYS A 889 -49.43 -7.56 0.81
C LYS A 889 -48.64 -6.25 0.85
#